data_AF-A0A1X7V0C0-F1
#
_entry.id   AF-A0A1X7V0C0-F1
#
_cell.length_a   1.000
_cell.length_b   1.000
_cell.length_c   1.000
_cell.angle_alpha   90.00
_cell.angle_beta   90.00
_cell.angle_gamma   90.00
#
_symmetry.space_group_name_H-M   'P 1'
#
loop_
_entity.id
_entity.type
_entity.pdbx_description
1 polymer ?
#
loop_
_entity_poly.entity_id
_entity_poly.type
_entity_poly.pdbx_seq_one_letter_code
_entity_poly.pdbx_strand_id
1 'polypeptide(L)'
;MENSDGGQVLKGIYLECIICTLDYGLDADRVPRVLNCGHTFCHSCLRQCLRNDGIPCPFCSAVTGVTFGDVSRIPVNYSILDMLAIENKPEEEEEDDELCEVCVKVPPTIICVSCSPMGVKFCDECDKKEHNRSFKPVQLHKRIPLKDYNFSIMCSRHNGTVATHYSELLNHFACLQCQSDPDWSGRSQSFLQVIDAAEHLRVRAAKYNYQCSLTMKQLHNTQKELDSTLLKLVQSAGEAKLAITSEFQRLADALQLRQQKLLKRVEEEYRNRKESLEQQKSQVIERSHALSGHHEHLKSLLQRSNEDFLRGYNHVMDGVMVYLHGEDNNSLFSVSAPGDLPFFFRGKMEEEMKSHGAVGGGPVPQNILCQRVPLHQSTMPQLSWSLPQYNNEVTQYEVEYEYIPDERPPSPGNSGLLSAGMSQPAVVPKSGKAQAHIMNDLVPGCRYRFRVRSRSIAGWGMWSDSTTGRFDGFPVQMGFTGEKVSIKVPVNGEYRITAAGAKAANGGKFKGGRGAIISAVFKLEAYDRIEVAVGGMSQMGTEGHSGGGGGTFVLLSNLGECKLDNLLIVAGGGGGTRGYDDQDEDGYDASLETSGIDGRGNEHGEGGKEGLPGTDADYSWYQGPCWGCGGAGFTKSSKTAKCYSEGLEGGQNGGFGGGGGVGLYGGGGGGGFSGGGGGRGGGGGGSYVKKTATQVSKRVGNEKDGYVRIERVNSSQDPLICISRKEIFNGTGLSGIITPRSESSSGSSSPTNNRSPQNTQLIQ
;
A
#
# COMPACT_ATOMS: atom_id res chain seq x y z
N MET A 1 37.28 -11.34 29.37
CA MET A 1 37.03 -12.24 30.51
C MET A 1 36.31 -13.44 29.95
N GLU A 2 37.02 -14.56 29.96
CA GLU A 2 36.59 -15.88 29.51
C GLU A 2 35.38 -16.31 30.35
N ASN A 3 34.31 -16.77 29.70
CA ASN A 3 33.27 -17.54 30.39
C ASN A 3 33.29 -18.97 29.86
N SER A 4 34.17 -19.74 30.48
CA SER A 4 34.23 -21.21 30.49
C SER A 4 33.12 -21.81 31.35
N ASP A 5 31.86 -21.40 31.14
CA ASP A 5 30.70 -21.84 31.97
C ASP A 5 29.63 -22.60 31.18
N GLY A 6 29.72 -22.64 29.84
CA GLY A 6 28.73 -23.32 28.99
C GLY A 6 28.73 -24.85 29.08
N GLY A 7 29.81 -25.45 29.60
CA GLY A 7 29.96 -26.91 29.69
C GLY A 7 29.40 -27.54 30.96
N GLN A 8 29.26 -26.78 32.06
CA GLN A 8 28.74 -27.30 33.34
C GLN A 8 27.23 -27.12 33.50
N VAL A 9 26.62 -26.11 32.88
CA VAL A 9 25.16 -25.84 32.99
C VAL A 9 24.32 -26.87 32.22
N LEU A 10 24.88 -27.54 31.21
CA LEU A 10 24.18 -28.60 30.47
C LEU A 10 24.14 -29.94 31.21
N LYS A 11 24.96 -30.14 32.26
CA LYS A 11 25.12 -31.43 32.94
C LYS A 11 23.91 -31.81 33.82
N GLY A 12 23.27 -30.84 34.48
CA GLY A 12 22.17 -31.10 35.43
C GLY A 12 20.76 -31.18 34.84
N ILE A 13 20.49 -30.57 33.68
CA ILE A 13 19.11 -30.45 33.15
C ILE A 13 18.61 -31.72 32.43
N TYR A 14 19.53 -32.55 31.93
CA TYR A 14 19.18 -33.68 31.04
C TYR A 14 19.11 -35.05 31.74
N LEU A 15 19.71 -35.21 32.92
CA LEU A 15 19.83 -36.51 33.63
C LEU A 15 19.02 -36.59 34.94
N GLU A 16 18.35 -35.50 35.31
CA GLU A 16 17.46 -35.43 36.46
C GLU A 16 15.99 -35.32 36.03
N CYS A 17 15.09 -35.84 36.84
CA CYS A 17 13.66 -35.64 36.63
C CYS A 17 13.23 -34.27 37.14
N ILE A 18 12.75 -33.37 36.28
CA ILE A 18 12.38 -32.02 36.72
C ILE A 18 11.14 -31.92 37.63
N ILE A 19 10.40 -33.02 37.87
CA ILE A 19 9.34 -33.04 38.90
C ILE A 19 9.96 -33.25 40.29
N CYS A 20 10.70 -34.35 40.46
CA CYS A 20 11.25 -34.72 41.78
C CYS A 20 12.70 -34.30 42.00
N THR A 21 13.34 -33.74 40.97
CA THR A 21 14.76 -33.33 40.90
C THR A 21 15.73 -34.43 41.34
N LEU A 22 15.36 -35.69 41.12
CA LEU A 22 16.20 -36.85 41.39
C LEU A 22 16.81 -37.35 40.10
N ASP A 23 18.04 -37.85 40.18
CA ASP A 23 18.73 -38.54 39.08
C ASP A 23 17.88 -39.71 38.55
N TYR A 24 17.85 -39.84 37.24
CA TYR A 24 17.32 -41.03 36.60
C TYR A 24 18.17 -42.25 36.96
N GLY A 25 17.56 -43.43 36.98
CA GLY A 25 18.26 -44.66 37.37
C GLY A 25 17.61 -45.91 36.80
N LEU A 26 18.27 -47.05 36.98
CA LEU A 26 17.78 -48.36 36.53
C LEU A 26 16.73 -48.96 37.49
N ASP A 27 16.54 -48.37 38.67
CA ASP A 27 15.52 -48.78 39.63
C ASP A 27 14.10 -48.49 39.11
N ALA A 28 13.15 -49.38 39.40
CA ALA A 28 11.79 -49.34 38.86
C ALA A 28 11.09 -47.96 38.97
N ASP A 29 11.36 -47.18 40.02
CA ASP A 29 10.75 -45.87 40.26
C ASP A 29 11.47 -44.69 39.58
N ARG A 30 12.77 -44.84 39.28
CA ARG A 30 13.64 -43.79 38.71
C ARG A 30 13.92 -43.97 37.22
N VAL A 31 13.39 -45.04 36.61
CA VAL A 31 13.51 -45.29 35.16
C VAL A 31 12.95 -44.10 34.35
N PRO A 32 13.74 -43.48 33.45
CA PRO A 32 13.31 -42.37 32.62
C PRO A 32 12.37 -42.86 31.52
N ARG A 33 11.21 -42.21 31.37
CA ARG A 33 10.19 -42.55 30.37
C ARG A 33 9.79 -41.34 29.55
N VAL A 34 9.68 -41.52 28.24
CA VAL A 34 9.43 -40.44 27.27
C VAL A 34 7.97 -40.38 26.85
N LEU A 35 7.35 -39.21 27.01
CA LEU A 35 5.98 -38.93 26.56
C LEU A 35 5.94 -38.65 25.06
N ASN A 36 4.75 -38.68 24.44
CA ASN A 36 4.57 -38.43 22.99
C ASN A 36 5.08 -37.05 22.54
N CYS A 37 5.12 -36.08 23.45
CA CYS A 37 5.67 -34.75 23.19
C CYS A 37 7.21 -34.67 23.27
N GLY A 38 7.90 -35.78 23.56
CA GLY A 38 9.37 -35.86 23.65
C GLY A 38 9.96 -35.54 25.03
N HIS A 39 9.19 -34.94 25.95
CA HIS A 39 9.63 -34.72 27.32
C HIS A 39 9.77 -36.02 28.12
N THR A 40 10.79 -36.10 28.97
CA THR A 40 11.11 -37.28 29.78
C THR A 40 10.94 -37.03 31.27
N PHE A 41 10.44 -38.02 32.00
CA PHE A 41 10.21 -38.00 33.45
C PHE A 41 10.41 -39.39 34.05
N CYS A 42 10.59 -39.51 35.37
CA CYS A 42 10.78 -40.81 36.00
C CYS A 42 9.43 -41.54 36.15
N HIS A 43 9.48 -42.88 36.21
CA HIS A 43 8.30 -43.74 36.28
C HIS A 43 7.36 -43.36 37.44
N SER A 44 7.91 -43.12 38.63
CA SER A 44 7.13 -42.74 39.81
C SER A 44 6.40 -41.39 39.65
N CYS A 45 7.04 -40.39 39.03
CA CYS A 45 6.42 -39.09 38.76
C CYS A 45 5.32 -39.20 37.71
N LEU A 46 5.53 -39.95 36.64
CA LEU A 46 4.48 -40.19 35.63
C LEU A 46 3.27 -40.92 36.23
N ARG A 47 3.49 -41.86 37.16
CA ARG A 47 2.42 -42.53 37.89
C ARG A 47 1.55 -41.56 38.68
N GLN A 48 2.15 -40.52 39.26
CA GLN A 48 1.41 -39.48 39.98
C GLN A 48 0.65 -38.53 39.03
N CYS A 49 1.13 -38.37 37.79
CA CYS A 49 0.49 -37.54 36.78
C CYS A 49 -0.64 -38.25 36.01
N LEU A 50 -0.85 -39.55 36.22
CA LEU A 50 -1.89 -40.32 35.53
C LEU A 50 -3.29 -39.82 35.92
N ARG A 51 -4.09 -39.43 34.92
CA ARG A 51 -5.50 -39.08 35.09
C ARG A 51 -6.34 -39.84 34.07
N ASN A 52 -7.29 -40.65 34.56
CA ASN A 52 -8.10 -41.56 33.74
C ASN A 52 -7.19 -42.49 32.90
N ASP A 53 -7.21 -42.34 31.57
CA ASP A 53 -6.43 -43.13 30.60
C ASP A 53 -5.30 -42.33 29.92
N GLY A 54 -4.84 -41.23 30.52
CA GLY A 54 -3.80 -40.39 29.92
C GLY A 54 -2.95 -39.61 30.91
N ILE A 55 -1.75 -39.23 30.45
CA ILE A 55 -0.82 -38.39 31.19
C ILE A 55 -0.67 -37.05 30.46
N PRO A 56 -1.17 -35.94 31.02
CA PRO A 56 -0.86 -34.60 30.52
C PRO A 56 0.60 -34.27 30.86
N CYS A 57 1.37 -33.85 29.86
CA CYS A 57 2.77 -33.46 30.06
C CYS A 57 2.85 -32.22 30.97
N PRO A 58 3.55 -32.29 32.11
CA PRO A 58 3.75 -31.16 33.02
C PRO A 58 4.37 -29.91 32.39
N PHE A 59 5.13 -30.06 31.29
CA PHE A 59 5.78 -28.93 30.61
C PHE A 59 4.94 -28.27 29.53
N CYS A 60 4.28 -29.07 28.69
CA CYS A 60 3.64 -28.58 27.47
C CYS A 60 2.14 -28.90 27.39
N SER A 61 1.58 -29.54 28.43
CA SER A 61 0.18 -29.97 28.53
C SER A 61 -0.28 -30.99 27.47
N ALA A 62 0.60 -31.44 26.57
CA ALA A 62 0.28 -32.48 25.59
C ALA A 62 -0.04 -33.81 26.29
N VAL A 63 -1.14 -34.46 25.91
CA VAL A 63 -1.62 -35.68 26.55
C VAL A 63 -1.03 -36.92 25.85
N THR A 64 -0.40 -37.80 26.62
CA THR A 64 0.03 -39.14 26.18
C THR A 64 -0.97 -40.17 26.68
N GLY A 65 -1.62 -40.89 25.78
CA GLY A 65 -2.56 -41.95 26.13
C GLY A 65 -1.86 -43.16 26.76
N VAL A 66 -2.46 -43.73 27.81
CA VAL A 66 -1.95 -44.91 28.52
C VAL A 66 -3.01 -46.00 28.46
N THR A 67 -2.72 -47.08 27.72
CA THR A 67 -3.64 -48.22 27.63
C THR A 67 -3.73 -48.92 28.98
N PHE A 68 -4.96 -49.04 29.52
CA PHE A 68 -5.26 -49.71 30.80
C PHE A 68 -4.62 -49.07 32.05
N GLY A 69 -4.21 -47.80 31.97
CA GLY A 69 -3.66 -47.07 33.12
C GLY A 69 -2.28 -47.54 33.62
N ASP A 70 -1.60 -48.43 32.89
CA ASP A 70 -0.26 -48.92 33.27
C ASP A 70 0.86 -48.05 32.67
N VAL A 71 1.48 -47.23 33.52
CA VAL A 71 2.61 -46.35 33.17
C VAL A 71 3.85 -47.13 32.71
N SER A 72 3.94 -48.43 33.05
CA SER A 72 5.06 -49.29 32.63
C SER A 72 5.13 -49.48 31.12
N ARG A 73 4.03 -49.18 30.41
CA ARG A 73 3.90 -49.28 28.96
C ARG A 73 4.40 -48.05 28.19
N ILE A 74 4.69 -46.96 28.90
CA ILE A 74 5.29 -45.78 28.28
C ILE A 74 6.76 -46.09 27.98
N PRO A 75 7.26 -45.82 26.76
CA PRO A 75 8.62 -46.16 26.37
C PRO A 75 9.67 -45.62 27.34
N VAL A 76 10.64 -46.47 27.69
CA VAL A 76 11.84 -46.07 28.43
C VAL A 76 12.73 -45.24 27.51
N ASN A 77 13.28 -44.14 28.03
CA ASN A 77 14.26 -43.34 27.30
C ASN A 77 15.66 -43.94 27.50
N TYR A 78 16.00 -44.92 26.67
CA TYR A 78 17.29 -45.60 26.73
C TYR A 78 18.48 -44.67 26.49
N SER A 79 18.32 -43.57 25.74
CA SER A 79 19.40 -42.61 25.53
C SER A 79 19.88 -41.94 26.81
N ILE A 80 18.98 -41.68 27.77
CA ILE A 80 19.35 -41.16 29.10
C ILE A 80 20.01 -42.25 29.95
N LEU A 81 19.52 -43.49 29.89
CA LEU A 81 20.15 -44.62 30.59
C LEU A 81 21.56 -44.91 30.06
N ASP A 82 21.77 -44.81 28.75
CA ASP A 82 23.09 -44.97 28.12
C ASP A 82 24.04 -43.83 28.53
N MET A 83 23.55 -42.58 28.58
CA MET A 83 24.33 -41.45 29.08
C MET A 83 24.71 -41.61 30.56
N LEU A 84 23.79 -42.10 31.41
CA LEU A 84 24.09 -42.43 32.80
C LEU A 84 25.10 -43.58 32.93
N ALA A 85 25.06 -44.57 32.04
CA ALA A 85 26.02 -45.67 32.04
C ALA A 85 27.43 -45.21 31.61
N ILE A 86 27.52 -44.20 30.74
CA ILE A 86 28.78 -43.56 30.35
C ILE A 86 29.32 -42.67 31.49
N GLU A 87 28.46 -41.92 32.19
CA GLU A 87 28.89 -41.10 33.34
C GLU A 87 29.29 -41.93 34.56
N ASN A 88 28.72 -43.12 34.74
CA ASN A 88 29.08 -44.05 35.82
C ASN A 88 30.22 -45.02 35.44
N LYS A 89 30.87 -44.87 34.28
CA LYS A 89 32.08 -45.62 33.95
C LYS A 89 33.27 -45.03 34.74
N PRO A 90 33.90 -45.78 35.67
CA PRO A 90 35.19 -45.35 36.20
C PRO A 90 36.20 -45.27 35.05
N GLU A 91 36.93 -44.15 34.98
CA GLU A 91 38.05 -43.99 34.04
C GLU A 91 39.14 -45.01 34.40
N GLU A 92 39.52 -45.84 33.42
CA GLU A 92 40.54 -46.89 33.45
C GLU A 92 40.20 -48.20 34.19
N GLU A 93 39.50 -49.12 33.52
CA GLU A 93 39.84 -50.56 33.58
C GLU A 93 39.75 -51.16 32.16
N GLU A 94 40.72 -52.00 31.81
CA GLU A 94 40.82 -52.78 30.58
C GLU A 94 39.53 -53.56 30.34
N GLU A 95 39.21 -53.96 29.09
CA GLU A 95 38.12 -54.90 28.85
C GLU A 95 38.36 -56.14 29.74
N ASP A 96 37.63 -56.24 30.86
CA ASP A 96 37.53 -57.46 31.64
C ASP A 96 36.92 -58.49 30.69
N ASP A 97 37.78 -59.26 30.04
CA ASP A 97 37.38 -60.36 29.16
C ASP A 97 36.40 -61.20 29.96
N GLU A 98 35.11 -61.10 29.63
CA GLU A 98 34.05 -61.84 30.31
C GLU A 98 34.50 -63.29 30.44
N LEU A 99 34.54 -63.87 31.64
CA LEU A 99 35.09 -65.20 31.89
C LEU A 99 33.98 -66.26 31.93
N CYS A 100 34.33 -67.50 31.60
CA CYS A 100 33.44 -68.65 31.71
C CYS A 100 32.86 -68.73 33.12
N GLU A 101 31.53 -68.75 33.25
CA GLU A 101 30.84 -68.70 34.54
C GLU A 101 31.06 -69.95 35.41
N VAL A 102 31.57 -71.03 34.80
CA VAL A 102 31.82 -72.30 35.51
C VAL A 102 33.24 -72.40 36.04
N CYS A 103 34.25 -72.07 35.23
CA CYS A 103 35.65 -72.20 35.64
C CYS A 103 36.32 -70.88 36.02
N VAL A 104 35.75 -69.75 35.59
CA VAL A 104 36.19 -68.38 35.85
C VAL A 104 37.67 -68.15 35.51
N LYS A 105 38.15 -68.83 34.44
CA LYS A 105 39.58 -68.85 34.07
C LYS A 105 39.87 -68.39 32.66
N VAL A 106 38.94 -68.60 31.74
CA VAL A 106 39.11 -68.29 30.31
C VAL A 106 37.80 -67.72 29.76
N PRO A 107 37.84 -66.92 28.68
CA PRO A 107 36.64 -66.34 28.11
C PRO A 107 35.64 -67.42 27.64
N PRO A 108 34.32 -67.22 27.81
CA PRO A 108 33.31 -68.12 27.32
C PRO A 108 33.16 -67.95 25.81
N THR A 109 33.00 -69.09 25.15
CA THR A 109 32.79 -69.18 23.70
C THR A 109 31.38 -69.63 23.38
N ILE A 110 30.65 -70.17 24.36
CA ILE A 110 29.35 -70.83 24.20
C ILE A 110 28.42 -70.35 25.33
N ILE A 111 27.16 -70.10 25.02
CA ILE A 111 26.10 -69.91 26.02
C ILE A 111 25.07 -71.03 25.91
N CYS A 112 24.71 -71.59 27.06
CA CYS A 112 23.62 -72.54 27.16
C CYS A 112 22.37 -71.84 27.69
N VAL A 113 21.40 -71.61 26.81
CA VAL A 113 20.16 -70.91 27.14
C VAL A 113 19.11 -71.80 27.81
N SER A 114 19.42 -73.09 27.97
CA SER A 114 18.56 -74.07 28.63
C SER A 114 18.91 -74.30 30.10
N CYS A 115 20.10 -73.87 30.56
CA CYS A 115 20.53 -74.02 31.96
C CYS A 115 19.96 -72.94 32.89
N SER A 116 19.63 -71.76 32.35
CA SER A 116 19.09 -70.61 33.08
C SER A 116 18.29 -69.72 32.12
N PRO A 117 17.24 -68.99 32.57
CA PRO A 117 16.47 -68.08 31.73
C PRO A 117 17.30 -66.97 31.05
N MET A 118 18.42 -66.57 31.66
CA MET A 118 19.36 -65.58 31.09
C MET A 118 20.50 -66.23 30.28
N GLY A 119 20.55 -67.56 30.23
CA GLY A 119 21.65 -68.36 29.72
C GLY A 119 22.83 -68.42 30.70
N VAL A 120 23.62 -69.49 30.63
CA VAL A 120 24.88 -69.65 31.39
C VAL A 120 26.02 -69.73 30.38
N LYS A 121 27.08 -68.94 30.57
CA LYS A 121 28.20 -68.84 29.63
C LYS A 121 29.35 -69.80 29.98
N PHE A 122 29.79 -70.59 29.01
CA PHE A 122 30.80 -71.64 29.15
C PHE A 122 31.96 -71.41 28.17
N CYS A 123 33.16 -71.80 28.57
CA CYS A 123 34.23 -72.11 27.62
C CYS A 123 34.05 -73.51 27.03
N ASP A 124 34.65 -73.78 25.88
CA ASP A 124 34.49 -75.06 25.15
C ASP A 124 34.75 -76.31 26.01
N GLU A 125 35.70 -76.24 26.95
CA GLU A 125 36.04 -77.39 27.80
C GLU A 125 35.00 -77.61 28.91
N CYS A 126 34.50 -76.54 29.53
CA CYS A 126 33.44 -76.62 30.54
C CYS A 126 32.10 -77.02 29.92
N ASP A 127 31.81 -76.52 28.72
CA ASP A 127 30.62 -76.93 27.97
C ASP A 127 30.61 -78.45 27.73
N LYS A 128 31.72 -79.01 27.23
CA LYS A 128 31.83 -80.46 27.01
C LYS A 128 31.76 -81.25 28.32
N LYS A 129 32.37 -80.76 29.40
CA LYS A 129 32.35 -81.44 30.71
C LYS A 129 31.00 -81.46 31.38
N GLU A 130 30.14 -80.46 31.18
CA GLU A 130 28.78 -80.45 31.75
C GLU A 130 27.75 -81.07 30.80
N HIS A 131 27.82 -80.75 29.51
CA HIS A 131 26.82 -81.18 28.52
C HIS A 131 27.12 -82.53 27.85
N ASN A 132 28.24 -83.18 28.14
CA ASN A 132 28.51 -84.56 27.68
C ASN A 132 28.56 -85.60 28.82
N ARG A 133 28.16 -85.25 30.06
CA ARG A 133 28.02 -86.23 31.16
C ARG A 133 26.96 -87.28 30.84
N SER A 134 27.01 -88.43 31.52
CA SER A 134 26.13 -89.60 31.30
C SER A 134 24.63 -89.34 31.57
N PHE A 135 24.23 -88.14 32.00
CA PHE A 135 22.84 -87.76 32.22
C PHE A 135 22.22 -87.20 30.93
N LYS A 136 21.48 -88.06 30.22
CA LYS A 136 20.94 -87.82 28.86
C LYS A 136 20.16 -86.50 28.65
N PRO A 137 19.36 -85.98 29.62
CA PRO A 137 18.59 -84.75 29.41
C PRO A 137 19.45 -83.50 29.17
N VAL A 138 20.61 -83.39 29.82
CA VAL A 138 21.48 -82.19 29.73
C VAL A 138 22.22 -82.13 28.39
N GLN A 139 22.38 -83.27 27.71
CA GLN A 139 22.95 -83.33 26.36
C GLN A 139 22.03 -82.71 25.29
N LEU A 140 20.74 -82.56 25.59
CA LEU A 140 19.73 -81.95 24.70
C LEU A 140 19.59 -80.43 24.92
N HIS A 141 20.35 -79.85 25.86
CA HIS A 141 20.32 -78.42 26.09
C HIS A 141 20.79 -77.63 24.87
N LYS A 142 20.13 -76.51 24.59
CA LYS A 142 20.44 -75.67 23.42
C LYS A 142 21.64 -74.78 23.73
N ARG A 143 22.75 -75.10 23.05
CA ARG A 143 24.04 -74.40 23.16
C ARG A 143 24.28 -73.57 21.91
N ILE A 144 24.66 -72.31 22.08
CA ILE A 144 24.85 -71.34 21.00
C ILE A 144 26.23 -70.70 21.16
N PRO A 145 27.02 -70.50 20.10
CA PRO A 145 28.25 -69.71 20.19
C PRO A 145 27.95 -68.30 20.68
N LEU A 146 28.74 -67.77 21.62
CA LEU A 146 28.44 -66.51 22.30
C LEU A 146 28.41 -65.32 21.33
N LYS A 147 29.25 -65.35 20.29
CA LYS A 147 29.25 -64.37 19.17
C LYS A 147 27.92 -64.30 18.41
N ASP A 148 27.10 -65.35 18.49
CA ASP A 148 25.82 -65.46 17.80
C ASP A 148 24.63 -65.19 18.76
N TYR A 149 24.91 -64.81 20.03
CA TYR A 149 23.90 -64.53 21.05
C TYR A 149 23.50 -63.04 21.03
N ASN A 150 22.31 -62.75 20.49
CA ASN A 150 21.72 -61.41 20.46
C ASN A 150 20.55 -61.36 21.46
N PHE A 151 20.43 -60.30 22.28
CA PHE A 151 19.37 -60.13 23.29
C PHE A 151 18.00 -60.44 22.67
N SER A 152 17.48 -61.62 22.97
CA SER A 152 16.32 -62.16 22.30
C SER A 152 15.07 -61.64 23.02
N ILE A 153 14.39 -60.66 22.42
CA ILE A 153 13.11 -60.14 22.95
C ILE A 153 12.14 -61.31 23.03
N MET A 154 11.59 -61.58 24.20
CA MET A 154 10.64 -62.68 24.38
C MET A 154 9.24 -62.25 23.95
N CYS A 155 8.50 -63.18 23.34
CA CYS A 155 7.13 -62.94 22.93
C CYS A 155 6.22 -62.83 24.16
N SER A 156 5.49 -61.72 24.26
CA SER A 156 4.57 -61.43 25.36
C SER A 156 3.35 -62.36 25.42
N ARG A 157 2.99 -63.03 24.31
CA ARG A 157 1.86 -63.97 24.24
C ARG A 157 2.28 -65.43 24.33
N HIS A 158 3.40 -65.79 23.70
CA HIS A 158 3.87 -67.16 23.61
C HIS A 158 5.10 -67.34 24.51
N ASN A 159 4.83 -67.71 25.76
CA ASN A 159 5.84 -67.82 26.81
C ASN A 159 6.97 -68.77 26.40
N GLY A 160 8.22 -68.34 26.57
CA GLY A 160 9.41 -69.12 26.17
C GLY A 160 9.77 -69.07 24.69
N THR A 161 9.06 -68.29 23.84
CA THR A 161 9.42 -68.10 22.43
C THR A 161 10.03 -66.72 22.18
N VAL A 162 11.03 -66.66 21.29
CA VAL A 162 11.69 -65.41 20.90
C VAL A 162 10.86 -64.70 19.82
N ALA A 163 10.67 -63.39 19.99
CA ALA A 163 10.07 -62.52 19.01
C ALA A 163 11.07 -62.16 17.91
N THR A 164 10.83 -62.68 16.70
CA THR A 164 11.71 -62.51 15.53
C THR A 164 11.13 -61.56 14.48
N HIS A 165 9.88 -61.12 14.66
CA HIS A 165 9.16 -60.26 13.72
C HIS A 165 8.60 -59.01 14.42
N TYR A 166 8.36 -57.96 13.64
CA TYR A 166 7.80 -56.69 14.12
C TYR A 166 6.73 -56.20 13.15
N SER A 167 5.62 -55.69 13.70
CA SER A 167 4.60 -54.98 12.92
C SER A 167 4.71 -53.49 13.21
N GLU A 168 4.98 -52.71 12.16
CA GLU A 168 5.00 -51.24 12.22
C GLU A 168 3.61 -50.67 12.52
N LEU A 169 2.56 -51.26 11.94
CA LEU A 169 1.17 -50.82 12.10
C LEU A 169 0.70 -50.95 13.55
N LEU A 170 1.11 -52.02 14.22
CA LEU A 170 0.67 -52.35 15.58
C LEU A 170 1.72 -52.00 16.64
N ASN A 171 2.89 -51.53 16.21
CA ASN A 171 4.05 -51.22 17.03
C ASN A 171 4.36 -52.34 18.05
N HIS A 172 4.45 -53.58 17.58
CA HIS A 172 4.50 -54.76 18.44
C HIS A 172 5.44 -55.85 17.90
N PHE A 173 6.22 -56.47 18.80
CA PHE A 173 7.12 -57.60 18.52
C PHE A 173 6.36 -58.94 18.56
N ALA A 174 6.62 -59.82 17.61
CA ALA A 174 5.91 -61.08 17.44
C ALA A 174 6.87 -62.25 17.18
N CYS A 175 6.50 -63.45 17.67
CA CYS A 175 7.17 -64.69 17.29
C CYS A 175 6.49 -65.35 16.08
N LEU A 176 7.09 -66.41 15.54
CA LEU A 176 6.52 -67.18 14.42
C LEU A 176 5.11 -67.72 14.69
N GLN A 177 4.80 -68.07 15.95
CA GLN A 177 3.48 -68.57 16.35
C GLN A 177 2.40 -67.46 16.30
N CYS A 178 2.77 -66.19 16.51
CA CYS A 178 1.84 -65.06 16.40
C CYS A 178 1.36 -64.83 14.96
N GLN A 179 2.09 -65.29 13.93
CA GLN A 179 1.66 -65.15 12.54
C GLN A 179 0.46 -66.06 12.20
N SER A 180 0.34 -67.17 12.94
CA SER A 180 -0.70 -68.19 12.75
C SER A 180 -1.82 -68.13 13.80
N ASP A 181 -1.72 -67.19 14.75
CA ASP A 181 -2.72 -66.96 15.80
C ASP A 181 -4.00 -66.34 15.18
N PRO A 182 -5.18 -66.98 15.34
CA PRO A 182 -6.44 -66.50 14.77
C PRO A 182 -6.82 -65.08 15.24
N ASP A 183 -6.40 -64.65 16.44
CA ASP A 183 -6.63 -63.29 16.94
C ASP A 183 -5.91 -62.21 16.11
N TRP A 184 -4.81 -62.58 15.43
CA TRP A 184 -3.99 -61.68 14.60
C TRP A 184 -4.12 -61.98 13.10
N SER A 185 -4.83 -63.05 12.73
CA SER A 185 -4.99 -63.54 11.35
C SER A 185 -5.64 -62.51 10.39
N GLY A 186 -6.40 -61.54 10.90
CA GLY A 186 -6.94 -60.42 10.11
C GLY A 186 -5.97 -59.25 9.85
N ARG A 187 -4.80 -59.22 10.51
CA ARG A 187 -3.77 -58.15 10.42
C ARG A 187 -2.36 -58.69 10.13
N SER A 188 -2.26 -59.98 9.80
CA SER A 188 -1.01 -60.74 9.66
C SER A 188 -0.14 -60.37 8.44
N GLN A 189 -0.63 -59.54 7.52
CA GLN A 189 0.12 -59.13 6.32
C GLN A 189 1.21 -58.06 6.56
N SER A 190 1.45 -57.63 7.80
CA SER A 190 2.35 -56.48 8.11
C SER A 190 3.54 -56.80 9.02
N PHE A 191 3.87 -58.08 9.21
CA PHE A 191 5.01 -58.48 10.03
C PHE A 191 6.26 -58.67 9.18
N LEU A 192 7.29 -57.88 9.45
CA LEU A 192 8.62 -58.01 8.86
C LEU A 192 9.55 -58.67 9.87
N GLN A 193 10.66 -59.29 9.43
CA GLN A 193 11.71 -59.67 10.37
C GLN A 193 12.23 -58.41 11.06
N VAL A 194 12.59 -58.53 12.35
CA VAL A 194 13.04 -57.38 13.16
C VAL A 194 14.19 -56.64 12.50
N ILE A 195 15.10 -57.36 11.82
CA ILE A 195 16.25 -56.79 11.13
C ILE A 195 15.79 -55.89 9.96
N ASP A 196 14.92 -56.42 9.09
CA ASP A 196 14.41 -55.69 7.92
C ASP A 196 13.56 -54.48 8.33
N ALA A 197 12.71 -54.65 9.35
CA ALA A 197 11.91 -53.56 9.90
C ALA A 197 12.78 -52.45 10.49
N ALA A 198 13.82 -52.82 11.25
CA ALA A 198 14.75 -51.87 11.84
C ALA A 198 15.57 -51.12 10.78
N GLU A 199 16.04 -51.81 9.74
CA GLU A 199 16.78 -51.19 8.64
C GLU A 199 15.93 -50.13 7.92
N HIS A 200 14.71 -50.51 7.53
CA HIS A 200 13.78 -49.61 6.86
C HIS A 200 13.38 -48.40 7.73
N LEU A 201 13.08 -48.60 9.01
CA LEU A 201 12.74 -47.51 9.93
C LEU A 201 13.94 -46.60 10.23
N ARG A 202 15.18 -47.14 10.29
CA ARG A 202 16.40 -46.34 10.44
C ARG A 202 16.62 -45.40 9.26
N VAL A 203 16.42 -45.87 8.02
CA VAL A 203 16.53 -45.01 6.83
C VAL A 203 15.51 -43.88 6.87
N ARG A 204 14.27 -44.18 7.26
CA ARG A 204 13.22 -43.17 7.41
C ARG A 204 13.53 -42.16 8.52
N ALA A 205 13.98 -42.64 9.68
CA ALA A 205 14.36 -41.79 10.80
C ALA A 205 15.56 -40.89 10.44
N ALA A 206 16.55 -41.40 9.70
CA ALA A 206 17.69 -40.62 9.22
C ALA A 206 17.25 -39.47 8.29
N LYS A 207 16.27 -39.71 7.41
CA LYS A 207 15.68 -38.66 6.56
C LYS A 207 15.04 -37.55 7.40
N TYR A 208 14.23 -37.91 8.39
CA TYR A 208 13.58 -36.91 9.26
C TYR A 208 14.59 -36.18 10.15
N ASN A 209 15.63 -36.86 10.66
CA ASN A 209 16.70 -36.22 11.42
C ASN A 209 17.44 -35.17 10.59
N TYR A 210 17.76 -35.51 9.32
CA TYR A 210 18.36 -34.55 8.40
C TYR A 210 17.44 -33.33 8.16
N GLN A 211 16.13 -33.55 7.99
CA GLN A 211 15.15 -32.47 7.86
C GLN A 211 15.10 -31.59 9.11
N CYS A 212 15.02 -32.17 10.32
CA CYS A 212 15.06 -31.43 11.57
C CYS A 212 16.33 -30.58 11.69
N SER A 213 17.49 -31.15 11.37
CA SER A 213 18.78 -30.46 11.39
C SER A 213 18.80 -29.25 10.43
N LEU A 214 18.19 -29.37 9.25
CA LEU A 214 18.08 -28.28 8.29
C LEU A 214 17.13 -27.18 8.79
N THR A 215 15.97 -27.56 9.31
CA THR A 215 14.98 -26.62 9.86
C THR A 215 15.54 -25.88 11.08
N MET A 216 16.30 -26.54 11.95
CA MET A 216 16.98 -25.88 13.07
C MET A 216 17.94 -24.78 12.59
N LYS A 217 18.72 -25.04 11.52
CA LYS A 217 19.61 -24.02 10.93
C LYS A 217 18.82 -22.85 10.38
N GLN A 218 17.69 -23.11 9.71
CA GLN A 218 16.81 -22.06 9.20
C GLN A 218 16.26 -21.20 10.34
N LEU A 219 15.73 -21.82 11.40
CA LEU A 219 15.20 -21.11 12.57
C LEU A 219 16.27 -20.24 13.23
N HIS A 220 17.51 -20.74 13.37
CA HIS A 220 18.60 -19.97 13.95
C HIS A 220 19.01 -18.78 13.07
N ASN A 221 18.99 -18.94 11.74
CA ASN A 221 19.25 -17.82 10.83
C ASN A 221 18.12 -16.78 10.90
N THR A 222 16.87 -17.22 10.90
CA THR A 222 15.72 -16.32 11.05
C THR A 222 15.76 -15.57 12.37
N GLN A 223 16.17 -16.22 13.47
CA GLN A 223 16.36 -15.55 14.76
C GLN A 223 17.38 -14.41 14.65
N LYS A 224 18.55 -14.65 14.03
CA LYS A 224 19.56 -13.60 13.81
C LYS A 224 19.05 -12.45 12.93
N GLU A 225 18.28 -12.76 11.90
CA GLU A 225 17.67 -11.76 11.02
C GLU A 225 16.64 -10.91 11.75
N LEU A 226 15.81 -11.52 12.62
CA LEU A 226 14.87 -10.81 13.48
C LEU A 226 15.59 -9.87 14.44
N ASP A 227 16.65 -10.35 15.12
CA ASP A 227 17.44 -9.52 16.04
C ASP A 227 18.06 -8.31 15.33
N SER A 228 18.61 -8.50 14.11
CA SER A 228 19.12 -7.40 13.29
C SER A 228 18.02 -6.40 12.90
N THR A 229 16.83 -6.90 12.57
CA THR A 229 15.70 -6.07 12.18
C THR A 229 15.17 -5.24 13.35
N LEU A 230 15.08 -5.83 14.54
CA LEU A 230 14.70 -5.13 15.76
C LEU A 230 15.66 -3.97 16.09
N LEU A 231 16.98 -4.20 15.95
CA LEU A 231 17.98 -3.15 16.14
C LEU A 231 17.79 -1.98 15.16
N LYS A 232 17.58 -2.29 13.87
CA LYS A 232 17.33 -1.26 12.84
C LYS A 232 16.05 -0.47 13.11
N LEU A 233 14.98 -1.12 13.58
CA LEU A 233 13.73 -0.46 13.92
C LEU A 233 13.92 0.52 15.09
N VAL A 234 14.66 0.12 16.12
CA VAL A 234 14.99 1.01 17.26
C VAL A 234 15.82 2.21 16.80
N GLN A 235 16.83 1.99 15.95
CA GLN A 235 17.64 3.08 15.40
C GLN A 235 16.79 4.05 14.57
N SER A 236 15.98 3.54 13.65
CA SER A 236 15.10 4.37 12.81
C SER A 236 14.10 5.17 13.64
N ALA A 237 13.53 4.58 14.70
CA ALA A 237 12.66 5.28 15.62
C ALA A 237 13.41 6.40 16.40
N GLY A 238 14.67 6.16 16.76
CA GLY A 238 15.54 7.17 17.39
C GLY A 238 15.83 8.35 16.47
N GLU A 239 16.22 8.07 15.22
CA GLU A 239 16.47 9.09 14.19
C GLU A 239 15.20 9.93 13.90
N ALA A 240 14.04 9.27 13.80
CA ALA A 240 12.76 9.97 13.61
C ALA A 240 12.42 10.90 14.78
N LYS A 241 12.63 10.46 16.03
CA LYS A 241 12.42 11.30 17.23
C LYS A 241 13.35 12.52 17.24
N LEU A 242 14.63 12.32 16.90
CA LEU A 242 15.61 13.42 16.82
C LEU A 242 15.25 14.40 15.71
N ALA A 243 14.83 13.92 14.53
CA ALA A 243 14.41 14.76 13.42
C ALA A 243 13.19 15.62 13.79
N ILE A 244 12.17 15.02 14.44
CA ILE A 244 11.01 15.75 14.96
C ILE A 244 11.47 16.83 15.94
N THR A 245 12.27 16.47 16.95
CA THR A 245 12.70 17.40 17.99
C THR A 245 13.50 18.57 17.41
N SER A 246 14.45 18.29 16.51
CA SER A 246 15.27 19.30 15.83
C SER A 246 14.42 20.27 15.00
N GLU A 247 13.43 19.75 14.26
CA GLU A 247 12.57 20.59 13.42
C GLU A 247 11.68 21.51 14.27
N PHE A 248 11.12 21.00 15.37
CA PHE A 248 10.36 21.84 16.31
C PHE A 248 11.23 22.90 16.97
N GLN A 249 12.49 22.58 17.29
CA GLN A 249 13.43 23.58 17.83
C GLN A 249 13.73 24.67 16.80
N ARG A 250 13.98 24.30 15.54
CA ARG A 250 14.18 25.25 14.44
C ARG A 250 12.99 26.19 14.26
N LEU A 251 11.76 25.67 14.38
CA LEU A 251 10.54 26.48 14.33
C LEU A 251 10.42 27.42 15.54
N ALA A 252 10.77 26.97 16.74
CA ALA A 252 10.80 27.79 17.94
C ALA A 252 11.80 28.96 17.81
N ASP A 253 13.01 28.69 17.32
CA ASP A 253 14.04 29.71 17.11
C ASP A 253 13.59 30.75 16.07
N ALA A 254 12.97 30.31 14.97
CA ALA A 254 12.43 31.19 13.94
C ALA A 254 11.29 32.08 14.49
N LEU A 255 10.42 31.52 15.35
CA LEU A 255 9.37 32.26 16.03
C LEU A 255 9.95 33.33 16.97
N GLN A 256 10.97 32.97 17.76
CA GLN A 256 11.62 33.89 18.69
C GLN A 256 12.33 35.03 17.95
N LEU A 257 13.02 34.74 16.83
CA LEU A 257 13.63 35.76 15.99
C LEU A 257 12.57 36.70 15.37
N ARG A 258 11.43 36.16 14.95
CA ARG A 258 10.31 36.97 14.43
C ARG A 258 9.73 37.89 15.50
N GLN A 259 9.53 37.37 16.71
CA GLN A 259 9.08 38.17 17.86
C GLN A 259 10.01 39.36 18.09
N GLN A 260 11.33 39.12 18.15
CA GLN A 260 12.33 40.19 18.33
C GLN A 260 12.26 41.25 17.23
N LYS A 261 12.11 40.85 15.96
CA LYS A 261 12.00 41.79 14.84
C LYS A 261 10.73 42.64 14.88
N LEU A 262 9.60 42.07 15.31
CA LEU A 262 8.34 42.82 15.44
C LEU A 262 8.42 43.82 16.59
N LEU A 263 8.95 43.40 17.74
CA LEU A 263 9.16 44.30 18.88
C LEU A 263 10.08 45.47 18.52
N LYS A 264 11.20 45.20 17.84
CA LYS A 264 12.13 46.26 17.42
C LYS A 264 11.48 47.27 16.48
N ARG A 265 10.60 46.83 15.56
CA ARG A 265 9.87 47.74 14.67
C ARG A 265 8.87 48.62 15.42
N VAL A 266 8.15 48.06 16.38
CA VAL A 266 7.25 48.84 17.26
C VAL A 266 8.04 49.91 18.02
N GLU A 267 9.20 49.55 18.55
CA GLU A 267 10.08 50.51 19.24
C GLU A 267 10.60 51.61 18.31
N GLU A 268 10.96 51.27 17.08
CA GLU A 268 11.42 52.23 16.06
C GLU A 268 10.29 53.20 15.65
N GLU A 269 9.09 52.69 15.39
CA GLU A 269 7.93 53.52 15.03
C GLU A 269 7.52 54.45 16.17
N TYR A 270 7.48 53.93 17.40
CA TYR A 270 7.25 54.74 18.61
C TYR A 270 8.28 55.86 18.73
N ARG A 271 9.57 55.56 18.53
CA ARG A 271 10.67 56.53 18.62
C ARG A 271 10.51 57.63 17.58
N ASN A 272 10.27 57.27 16.33
CA ASN A 272 10.11 58.22 15.23
C ASN A 272 8.91 59.15 15.46
N ARG A 273 7.77 58.59 15.93
CA ARG A 273 6.58 59.40 16.21
C ARG A 273 6.80 60.33 17.41
N LYS A 274 7.47 59.85 18.46
CA LYS A 274 7.85 60.66 19.62
C LYS A 274 8.73 61.83 19.19
N GLU A 275 9.76 61.59 18.38
CA GLU A 275 10.68 62.62 17.89
C GLU A 275 9.94 63.68 17.05
N SER A 276 9.05 63.25 16.16
CA SER A 276 8.21 64.17 15.38
C SER A 276 7.30 65.05 16.26
N LEU A 277 6.71 64.49 17.32
CA LEU A 277 5.88 65.25 18.26
C LEU A 277 6.73 66.21 19.12
N GLU A 278 7.95 65.82 19.52
CA GLU A 278 8.87 66.69 20.25
C GLU A 278 9.36 67.87 19.37
N GLN A 279 9.58 67.64 18.08
CA GLN A 279 9.87 68.71 17.11
C GLN A 279 8.69 69.68 16.96
N GLN A 280 7.47 69.16 16.79
CA GLN A 280 6.26 70.02 16.73
C GLN A 280 6.08 70.84 18.00
N LYS A 281 6.24 70.22 19.18
CA LYS A 281 6.19 70.91 20.48
C LYS A 281 7.21 72.05 20.54
N SER A 282 8.43 71.83 20.06
CA SER A 282 9.51 72.83 20.09
C SER A 282 9.18 74.03 19.20
N GLN A 283 8.65 73.79 17.99
CA GLN A 283 8.22 74.86 17.07
C GLN A 283 7.08 75.71 17.65
N VAL A 284 6.12 75.08 18.34
CA VAL A 284 5.02 75.78 19.01
C VAL A 284 5.55 76.66 20.15
N ILE A 285 6.47 76.14 20.97
CA ILE A 285 7.10 76.90 22.06
C ILE A 285 7.84 78.13 21.53
N GLU A 286 8.68 77.96 20.51
CA GLU A 286 9.44 79.05 19.90
C GLU A 286 8.54 80.17 19.36
N ARG A 287 7.50 79.81 18.59
CA ARG A 287 6.52 80.78 18.09
C ARG A 287 5.75 81.47 19.20
N SER A 288 5.37 80.74 20.26
CA SER A 288 4.71 81.33 21.43
C SER A 288 5.58 82.39 22.10
N HIS A 289 6.88 82.14 22.25
CA HIS A 289 7.81 83.11 22.81
C HIS A 289 7.96 84.35 21.91
N ALA A 290 8.10 84.16 20.59
CA ALA A 290 8.20 85.27 19.65
C ALA A 290 6.95 86.16 19.67
N LEU A 291 5.75 85.56 19.63
CA LEU A 291 4.49 86.29 19.69
C LEU A 291 4.32 87.01 21.03
N SER A 292 4.73 86.40 22.15
CA SER A 292 4.72 87.04 23.47
C SER A 292 5.59 88.31 23.49
N GLY A 293 6.79 88.26 22.88
CA GLY A 293 7.67 89.44 22.78
C GLY A 293 7.05 90.56 21.95
N HIS A 294 6.43 90.24 20.81
CA HIS A 294 5.70 91.21 20.01
C HIS A 294 4.49 91.81 20.76
N HIS A 295 3.77 90.99 21.53
CA HIS A 295 2.65 91.43 22.35
C HIS A 295 3.09 92.44 23.42
N GLU A 296 4.19 92.18 24.13
CA GLU A 296 4.75 93.12 25.11
C GLU A 296 5.21 94.44 24.46
N HIS A 297 5.87 94.36 23.31
CA HIS A 297 6.29 95.56 22.57
C HIS A 297 5.08 96.40 22.16
N LEU A 298 4.04 95.77 21.58
CA LEU A 298 2.82 96.44 21.18
C LEU A 298 2.11 97.10 22.38
N LYS A 299 2.04 96.41 23.52
CA LYS A 299 1.47 96.93 24.77
C LYS A 299 2.23 98.16 25.27
N SER A 300 3.56 98.15 25.20
CA SER A 300 4.41 99.29 25.56
C SER A 300 4.21 100.48 24.61
N LEU A 301 4.13 100.22 23.30
CA LEU A 301 3.95 101.26 22.27
C LEU A 301 2.60 101.98 22.42
N LEU A 302 1.54 101.26 22.77
CA LEU A 302 0.19 101.81 23.01
C LEU A 302 0.15 102.83 24.17
N GLN A 303 1.13 102.82 25.07
CA GLN A 303 1.21 103.75 26.21
C GLN A 303 2.06 105.00 25.93
N ARG A 304 2.64 105.13 24.73
CA ARG A 304 3.54 106.23 24.37
C ARG A 304 2.81 107.43 23.76
N SER A 305 3.56 108.52 23.53
CA SER A 305 3.07 109.70 22.84
C SER A 305 2.64 109.38 21.41
N ASN A 306 1.76 110.20 20.82
CA ASN A 306 1.28 109.99 19.46
C ASN A 306 2.42 109.97 18.42
N GLU A 307 3.46 110.80 18.59
CA GLU A 307 4.61 110.83 17.68
C GLU A 307 5.46 109.55 17.78
N ASP A 308 5.72 109.06 19.00
CA ASP A 308 6.48 107.82 19.23
C ASP A 308 5.71 106.59 18.76
N PHE A 309 4.39 106.58 18.98
CA PHE A 309 3.50 105.52 18.51
C PHE A 309 3.59 105.40 16.98
N LEU A 310 3.41 106.51 16.26
CA LEU A 310 3.42 106.51 14.79
C LEU A 310 4.80 106.13 14.21
N ARG A 311 5.90 106.51 14.87
CA ARG A 311 7.26 106.10 14.46
C ARG A 311 7.49 104.60 14.61
N GLY A 312 6.97 103.97 15.66
CA GLY A 312 7.16 102.55 15.95
C GLY A 312 6.11 101.60 15.35
N TYR A 313 4.95 102.12 14.97
CA TYR A 313 3.76 101.33 14.62
C TYR A 313 4.03 100.31 13.51
N ASN A 314 4.52 100.76 12.35
CA ASN A 314 4.73 99.87 11.20
C ASN A 314 5.74 98.75 11.55
N HIS A 315 6.82 99.07 12.26
CA HIS A 315 7.83 98.08 12.59
C HIS A 315 7.32 96.97 13.54
N VAL A 316 6.51 97.33 14.54
CA VAL A 316 5.91 96.35 15.46
C VAL A 316 4.80 95.56 14.77
N MET A 317 3.95 96.23 13.99
CA MET A 317 2.82 95.60 13.33
C MET A 317 3.24 94.67 12.20
N ASP A 318 4.31 94.96 11.45
CA ASP A 318 4.86 94.04 10.46
C ASP A 318 5.24 92.69 11.10
N GLY A 319 5.84 92.72 12.30
CA GLY A 319 6.15 91.51 13.07
C GLY A 319 4.90 90.78 13.58
N VAL A 320 3.94 91.51 14.14
CA VAL A 320 2.68 90.95 14.67
C VAL A 320 1.85 90.28 13.57
N MET A 321 1.72 90.92 12.40
CA MET A 321 0.89 90.42 11.31
C MET A 321 1.41 89.11 10.72
N VAL A 322 2.72 88.90 10.68
CA VAL A 322 3.34 87.63 10.23
C VAL A 322 2.86 86.44 11.07
N TYR A 323 2.75 86.62 12.40
CA TYR A 323 2.34 85.54 13.30
C TYR A 323 0.83 85.40 13.43
N LEU A 324 0.03 86.46 13.22
CA LEU A 324 -1.44 86.39 13.31
C LEU A 324 -2.09 85.94 12.00
N HIS A 325 -1.52 86.27 10.84
CA HIS A 325 -2.14 86.06 9.53
C HIS A 325 -1.37 85.13 8.59
N GLY A 326 -0.31 84.48 9.04
CA GLY A 326 0.39 83.46 8.26
C GLY A 326 -0.51 82.26 7.91
N GLU A 327 -0.49 81.81 6.65
CA GLU A 327 -1.30 80.70 6.13
C GLU A 327 -1.06 79.37 6.90
N ASP A 328 0.09 79.21 7.55
CA ASP A 328 0.48 78.02 8.33
C ASP A 328 -0.13 77.93 9.74
N ASN A 329 -0.90 78.93 10.17
CA ASN A 329 -1.42 78.96 11.54
C ASN A 329 -2.39 77.81 11.84
N ASN A 330 -3.24 77.43 10.88
CA ASN A 330 -4.27 76.42 11.11
C ASN A 330 -3.73 75.00 11.36
N SER A 331 -2.55 74.66 10.82
CA SER A 331 -1.93 73.33 10.99
C SER A 331 -1.16 73.19 12.31
N LEU A 332 -0.70 74.30 12.89
CA LEU A 332 0.10 74.33 14.12
C LEU A 332 -0.76 74.38 15.39
N PHE A 333 -1.97 74.98 15.30
CA PHE A 333 -2.94 75.03 16.40
C PHE A 333 -3.80 73.77 16.52
N SER A 334 -3.83 72.92 15.49
CA SER A 334 -4.38 71.58 15.60
C SER A 334 -3.30 70.62 16.06
N VAL A 335 -3.24 70.33 17.36
CA VAL A 335 -2.73 69.01 17.77
C VAL A 335 -3.64 68.03 17.04
N SER A 336 -3.11 67.13 16.21
CA SER A 336 -3.91 66.01 15.72
C SER A 336 -4.48 65.34 16.96
N ALA A 337 -5.76 65.61 17.25
CA ALA A 337 -6.34 65.24 18.52
C ALA A 337 -6.14 63.73 18.68
N PRO A 338 -5.90 63.22 19.90
CA PRO A 338 -5.98 61.80 20.18
C PRO A 338 -7.47 61.36 20.16
N GLY A 339 -8.21 61.77 19.12
CA GLY A 339 -9.44 61.14 18.70
C GLY A 339 -9.02 59.84 18.05
N ASP A 340 -9.09 58.79 18.86
CA ASP A 340 -8.70 57.41 18.62
C ASP A 340 -7.36 57.00 19.26
N LEU A 341 -7.36 56.91 20.60
CA LEU A 341 -6.53 55.96 21.34
C LEU A 341 -7.28 54.62 21.63
N PRO A 342 -7.88 53.87 20.67
CA PRO A 342 -7.90 52.44 20.80
C PRO A 342 -6.53 51.96 20.35
N PHE A 343 -5.71 51.42 21.26
CA PHE A 343 -4.63 50.46 20.99
C PHE A 343 -4.34 50.23 19.49
N PHE A 344 -3.63 51.17 18.85
CA PHE A 344 -3.48 51.23 17.39
C PHE A 344 -2.49 50.20 16.82
N PHE A 345 -2.17 49.19 17.62
CA PHE A 345 -1.42 48.01 17.23
C PHE A 345 -2.32 46.82 16.92
N ARG A 346 -3.66 46.96 16.88
CA ARG A 346 -4.52 45.78 16.66
C ARG A 346 -4.93 45.56 15.20
N GLY A 347 -5.44 46.56 14.50
CA GLY A 347 -6.00 46.39 13.15
C GLY A 347 -4.96 46.03 12.08
N LYS A 348 -3.97 46.92 11.85
CA LYS A 348 -2.87 46.68 10.91
C LYS A 348 -1.97 45.53 11.35
N MET A 349 -1.73 45.36 12.65
CA MET A 349 -0.88 44.27 13.14
C MET A 349 -1.60 42.92 13.10
N GLU A 350 -2.92 42.83 13.31
CA GLU A 350 -3.67 41.58 13.09
C GLU A 350 -3.71 41.24 11.60
N GLU A 351 -3.86 42.23 10.71
CA GLU A 351 -3.74 42.02 9.26
C GLU A 351 -2.32 41.65 8.82
N GLU A 352 -1.26 42.23 9.40
CA GLU A 352 0.14 41.88 9.12
C GLU A 352 0.60 40.57 9.78
N MET A 353 0.08 40.24 10.96
CA MET A 353 0.26 38.93 11.60
C MET A 353 -0.45 37.83 10.80
N LYS A 354 -1.59 38.14 10.17
CA LYS A 354 -2.31 37.25 9.24
C LYS A 354 -1.65 37.18 7.86
N SER A 355 -1.10 38.29 7.34
CA SER A 355 -0.50 38.35 5.99
C SER A 355 0.90 37.74 5.94
N HIS A 356 1.69 37.89 7.00
CA HIS A 356 2.90 37.10 7.22
C HIS A 356 2.51 35.83 7.97
N GLY A 357 2.08 34.81 7.22
CA GLY A 357 1.58 33.52 7.74
C GLY A 357 2.27 33.03 9.01
N ALA A 358 1.48 32.45 9.92
CA ALA A 358 2.01 31.82 11.12
C ALA A 358 2.92 30.65 10.73
N VAL A 359 4.17 30.71 11.23
CA VAL A 359 5.16 29.63 11.30
C VAL A 359 5.48 28.94 9.96
N GLY A 360 6.52 29.44 9.29
CA GLY A 360 7.36 28.66 8.38
C GLY A 360 6.73 28.09 7.11
N GLY A 361 5.44 28.27 6.89
CA GLY A 361 4.76 27.71 5.72
C GLY A 361 4.69 28.64 4.51
N GLY A 362 4.23 28.12 3.38
CA GLY A 362 3.81 28.97 2.28
C GLY A 362 2.62 29.88 2.68
N PRO A 363 2.45 31.04 2.04
CA PRO A 363 1.32 31.95 2.28
C PRO A 363 -0.04 31.27 2.07
N VAL A 364 -1.02 31.56 2.94
CA VAL A 364 -2.37 30.97 2.86
C VAL A 364 -3.04 31.38 1.53
N PRO A 365 -3.47 30.42 0.68
CA PRO A 365 -4.17 30.74 -0.57
C PRO A 365 -5.48 31.49 -0.31
N GLN A 366 -5.75 32.55 -1.07
CA GLN A 366 -6.95 33.39 -0.94
C GLN A 366 -7.91 33.22 -2.14
N ASN A 367 -9.15 33.71 -1.99
CA ASN A 367 -10.22 33.66 -3.00
C ASN A 367 -10.48 32.24 -3.55
N ILE A 368 -10.69 31.29 -2.63
CA ILE A 368 -10.93 29.92 -3.04
C ILE A 368 -12.36 29.76 -3.52
N LEU A 369 -12.47 29.38 -4.79
CA LEU A 369 -13.74 29.25 -5.48
C LEU A 369 -13.82 27.86 -6.09
N CYS A 370 -14.92 27.15 -5.81
CA CYS A 370 -15.30 25.96 -6.55
C CYS A 370 -16.27 26.39 -7.65
N GLN A 371 -15.80 26.42 -8.89
CA GLN A 371 -16.60 26.81 -10.05
C GLN A 371 -16.75 25.63 -11.00
N ARG A 372 -17.84 25.62 -11.76
CA ARG A 372 -17.99 24.74 -12.92
C ARG A 372 -17.28 25.41 -14.06
N VAL A 373 -16.11 24.91 -14.44
CA VAL A 373 -15.35 25.52 -15.52
C VAL A 373 -15.48 24.65 -16.76
N PRO A 374 -15.89 25.23 -17.90
CA PRO A 374 -15.83 24.60 -19.21
C PRO A 374 -14.37 24.31 -19.59
N LEU A 375 -13.77 23.26 -19.05
CA LEU A 375 -12.42 22.91 -19.45
C LEU A 375 -12.52 22.08 -20.71
N HIS A 376 -12.11 22.66 -21.85
CA HIS A 376 -12.26 22.04 -23.16
C HIS A 376 -13.68 21.47 -23.40
N GLN A 377 -14.73 22.25 -23.07
CA GLN A 377 -16.15 21.85 -23.19
C GLN A 377 -16.64 20.75 -22.21
N SER A 378 -16.04 20.63 -21.02
CA SER A 378 -16.50 19.77 -19.89
C SER A 378 -17.08 20.57 -18.72
N THR A 379 -18.09 20.07 -18.00
CA THR A 379 -18.51 20.65 -16.69
C THR A 379 -17.89 19.86 -15.54
N MET A 380 -16.58 20.00 -15.34
CA MET A 380 -15.88 19.43 -14.18
C MET A 380 -15.76 20.48 -13.06
N PRO A 381 -15.86 20.09 -11.78
CA PRO A 381 -15.63 21.00 -10.68
C PRO A 381 -14.15 21.36 -10.64
N GLN A 382 -13.86 22.64 -10.87
CA GLN A 382 -12.52 23.19 -10.75
C GLN A 382 -12.45 24.03 -9.47
N LEU A 383 -11.47 23.71 -8.63
CA LEU A 383 -11.10 24.52 -7.49
C LEU A 383 -10.03 25.51 -7.94
N SER A 384 -10.27 26.81 -7.80
CA SER A 384 -9.31 27.87 -8.13
C SER A 384 -8.96 28.71 -6.91
N TRP A 385 -7.75 29.24 -6.87
CA TRP A 385 -7.28 30.14 -5.81
C TRP A 385 -6.36 31.23 -6.38
N SER A 386 -6.27 32.36 -5.68
CA SER A 386 -5.39 33.47 -6.04
C SER A 386 -3.96 33.22 -5.59
N LEU A 387 -2.99 33.63 -6.41
CA LEU A 387 -1.61 33.69 -5.96
C LEU A 387 -1.47 34.77 -4.89
N PRO A 388 -0.70 34.50 -3.82
CA PRO A 388 -0.36 35.51 -2.83
C PRO A 388 0.31 36.72 -3.47
N GLN A 389 -0.06 37.94 -3.05
CA GLN A 389 0.52 39.20 -3.57
C GLN A 389 2.03 39.33 -3.32
N TYR A 390 2.59 38.57 -2.38
CA TYR A 390 4.01 38.53 -2.10
C TYR A 390 4.60 37.19 -2.55
N ASN A 391 5.44 37.26 -3.59
CA ASN A 391 6.05 36.14 -4.29
C ASN A 391 7.18 35.46 -3.47
N ASN A 392 6.91 35.10 -2.21
CA ASN A 392 7.82 34.29 -1.41
C ASN A 392 7.65 32.83 -1.83
N GLU A 393 8.39 32.44 -2.88
CA GLU A 393 8.76 31.08 -3.27
C GLU A 393 7.80 29.97 -2.84
N VAL A 394 6.57 29.98 -3.36
CA VAL A 394 5.69 28.82 -3.24
C VAL A 394 6.27 27.70 -4.10
N THR A 395 6.71 26.62 -3.47
CA THR A 395 7.27 25.44 -4.14
C THR A 395 6.19 24.44 -4.52
N GLN A 396 5.13 24.35 -3.72
CA GLN A 396 4.08 23.35 -3.86
C GLN A 396 2.74 23.88 -3.32
N TYR A 397 1.63 23.41 -3.87
CA TYR A 397 0.30 23.52 -3.23
C TYR A 397 -0.21 22.13 -2.88
N GLU A 398 -1.16 22.06 -1.97
CA GLU A 398 -1.85 20.85 -1.60
C GLU A 398 -3.35 21.13 -1.45
N VAL A 399 -4.17 20.31 -2.11
CA VAL A 399 -5.63 20.42 -2.10
C VAL A 399 -6.18 19.27 -1.29
N GLU A 400 -7.03 19.57 -0.31
CA GLU A 400 -7.78 18.57 0.44
C GLU A 400 -9.27 18.64 0.08
N TYR A 401 -9.88 17.47 -0.05
CA TYR A 401 -11.33 17.35 -0.15
C TYR A 401 -11.90 16.28 0.77
N GLU A 402 -13.04 16.59 1.38
CA GLU A 402 -13.76 15.74 2.34
C GLU A 402 -15.23 15.59 1.89
N TYR A 403 -15.77 14.38 1.93
CA TYR A 403 -17.18 14.13 1.64
C TYR A 403 -18.09 14.71 2.73
N ILE A 404 -19.14 15.41 2.32
CA ILE A 404 -20.19 15.91 3.22
C ILE A 404 -21.41 14.97 3.08
N PRO A 405 -21.74 14.17 4.12
CA PRO A 405 -22.94 13.35 4.12
C PRO A 405 -24.19 14.23 3.98
N ASP A 406 -25.09 13.87 3.06
CA ASP A 406 -26.41 14.52 2.98
C ASP A 406 -27.25 14.18 4.23
N GLU A 407 -27.65 15.19 4.98
CA GLU A 407 -28.63 15.08 6.07
C GLU A 407 -30.02 14.71 5.52
N ARG A 408 -30.26 13.45 5.19
CA ARG A 408 -31.60 12.86 5.27
C ARG A 408 -31.53 11.59 6.10
N PRO A 409 -32.48 11.38 7.04
CA PRO A 409 -32.49 10.18 7.83
C PRO A 409 -32.70 8.98 6.90
N PRO A 410 -31.85 7.94 6.94
CA PRO A 410 -32.14 6.71 6.23
C PRO A 410 -33.39 6.08 6.87
N SER A 411 -34.29 5.59 6.03
CA SER A 411 -35.35 4.67 6.45
C SER A 411 -34.74 3.55 7.30
N PRO A 412 -35.43 3.08 8.36
CA PRO A 412 -34.86 2.14 9.31
C PRO A 412 -34.56 0.81 8.59
N GLY A 413 -33.27 0.53 8.35
CA GLY A 413 -32.87 -0.74 7.71
C GLY A 413 -31.41 -0.89 7.30
N ASN A 414 -30.62 0.18 7.14
CA ASN A 414 -29.22 0.04 6.72
C ASN A 414 -28.32 1.13 7.30
N SER A 415 -27.86 0.96 8.53
CA SER A 415 -26.82 1.80 9.14
C SER A 415 -25.66 0.95 9.62
N GLY A 416 -24.57 0.97 8.87
CA GLY A 416 -23.28 0.42 9.28
C GLY A 416 -22.41 0.09 8.07
N LEU A 417 -21.26 0.77 7.96
CA LEU A 417 -20.21 0.65 6.92
C LEU A 417 -20.21 1.65 5.74
N LEU A 418 -20.89 2.81 5.83
CA LEU A 418 -20.67 3.92 4.86
C LEU A 418 -19.64 4.96 5.35
N SER A 419 -19.34 5.02 6.65
CA SER A 419 -18.58 6.13 7.24
C SER A 419 -17.07 5.92 7.35
N ALA A 420 -16.52 4.73 7.09
CA ALA A 420 -15.10 4.47 7.38
C ALA A 420 -14.14 4.75 6.20
N GLY A 421 -14.61 4.64 4.95
CA GLY A 421 -13.75 4.75 3.76
C GLY A 421 -13.83 6.08 2.99
N MET A 422 -14.92 6.85 3.14
CA MET A 422 -15.14 8.13 2.43
C MET A 422 -15.00 9.36 3.33
N SER A 423 -14.78 9.17 4.64
CA SER A 423 -14.64 10.24 5.63
C SER A 423 -13.20 10.71 5.83
N GLN A 424 -12.21 9.99 5.30
CA GLN A 424 -10.83 10.46 5.35
C GLN A 424 -10.61 11.52 4.26
N PRO A 425 -10.09 12.71 4.61
CA PRO A 425 -9.81 13.74 3.63
C PRO A 425 -8.78 13.24 2.62
N ALA A 426 -9.09 13.35 1.33
CA ALA A 426 -8.16 13.02 0.26
C ALA A 426 -7.31 14.24 -0.06
N VAL A 427 -6.01 14.02 -0.21
CA VAL A 427 -5.00 15.08 -0.32
C VAL A 427 -4.25 14.95 -1.65
N VAL A 428 -4.21 16.03 -2.43
CA VAL A 428 -3.61 16.05 -3.78
C VAL A 428 -2.53 17.14 -3.88
N PRO A 429 -1.26 16.78 -4.13
CA PRO A 429 -0.18 17.75 -4.33
C PRO A 429 -0.26 18.43 -5.70
N LYS A 430 0.22 19.69 -5.77
CA LYS A 430 0.29 20.52 -6.98
C LYS A 430 1.57 21.35 -7.03
N SER A 431 2.00 21.74 -8.23
CA SER A 431 3.18 22.60 -8.40
C SER A 431 2.94 23.98 -7.80
N GLY A 432 4.00 24.66 -7.36
CA GLY A 432 3.91 26.02 -6.79
C GLY A 432 3.44 27.12 -7.76
N LYS A 433 3.28 26.79 -9.05
CA LYS A 433 2.70 27.68 -10.08
C LYS A 433 1.22 27.41 -10.34
N ALA A 434 0.64 26.35 -9.75
CA ALA A 434 -0.76 26.02 -9.96
C ALA A 434 -1.69 27.07 -9.34
N GLN A 435 -2.68 27.51 -10.10
CA GLN A 435 -3.75 28.42 -9.64
C GLN A 435 -5.12 27.74 -9.60
N ALA A 436 -5.19 26.49 -10.07
CA ALA A 436 -6.40 25.70 -10.08
C ALA A 436 -6.12 24.20 -10.10
N HIS A 437 -7.10 23.42 -9.65
CA HIS A 437 -7.13 21.97 -9.72
C HIS A 437 -8.50 21.47 -10.18
N ILE A 438 -8.52 20.64 -11.22
CA ILE A 438 -9.71 19.94 -11.68
C ILE A 438 -9.82 18.62 -10.92
N MET A 439 -10.97 18.39 -10.30
CA MET A 439 -11.18 17.20 -9.50
C MET A 439 -11.86 16.10 -10.31
N ASN A 440 -11.08 15.07 -10.63
CA ASN A 440 -11.46 14.00 -11.55
C ASN A 440 -11.89 12.71 -10.81
N ASP A 441 -11.51 12.56 -9.53
CA ASP A 441 -11.75 11.35 -8.72
C ASP A 441 -12.90 11.46 -7.70
N LEU A 442 -13.72 12.52 -7.77
CA LEU A 442 -14.88 12.71 -6.90
C LEU A 442 -16.04 11.81 -7.30
N VAL A 443 -16.87 11.43 -6.33
CA VAL A 443 -18.08 10.66 -6.61
C VAL A 443 -19.16 11.61 -7.14
N PRO A 444 -19.68 11.40 -8.37
CA PRO A 444 -20.84 12.09 -8.90
C PRO A 444 -22.06 12.10 -7.95
N GLY A 445 -22.77 13.22 -7.90
CA GLY A 445 -23.98 13.47 -7.09
C GLY A 445 -23.72 13.89 -5.64
N CYS A 446 -22.56 13.53 -5.09
CA CYS A 446 -22.19 13.68 -3.69
C CYS A 446 -21.57 15.10 -3.43
N ARG A 447 -21.80 15.69 -2.24
CA ARG A 447 -21.27 17.03 -1.84
C ARG A 447 -19.91 16.91 -1.17
N TYR A 448 -19.04 17.90 -1.39
CA TYR A 448 -17.67 17.90 -0.86
C TYR A 448 -17.28 19.27 -0.31
N ARG A 449 -16.44 19.24 0.73
CA ARG A 449 -15.73 20.38 1.30
C ARG A 449 -14.31 20.40 0.76
N PHE A 450 -13.82 21.55 0.34
CA PHE A 450 -12.51 21.76 -0.28
C PHE A 450 -11.71 22.80 0.49
N ARG A 451 -10.41 22.55 0.69
CA ARG A 451 -9.46 23.54 1.21
C ARG A 451 -8.09 23.38 0.56
N VAL A 452 -7.29 24.44 0.52
CA VAL A 452 -5.97 24.45 -0.11
C VAL A 452 -4.93 25.03 0.84
N ARG A 453 -3.73 24.48 0.86
CA ARG A 453 -2.56 25.08 1.53
C ARG A 453 -1.38 25.15 0.59
N SER A 454 -0.42 26.02 0.89
CA SER A 454 0.79 26.18 0.09
C SER A 454 2.04 25.81 0.87
N ARG A 455 3.12 25.50 0.18
CA ARG A 455 4.43 25.15 0.72
C ARG A 455 5.45 26.17 0.27
N SER A 456 6.30 26.64 1.17
CA SER A 456 7.51 27.39 0.83
C SER A 456 8.75 26.53 1.10
N ILE A 457 9.94 27.08 0.88
CA ILE A 457 11.20 26.46 1.32
C ILE A 457 11.22 26.12 2.82
N ALA A 458 10.41 26.80 3.63
CA ALA A 458 10.40 26.63 5.07
C ALA A 458 9.36 25.59 5.57
N GLY A 459 8.46 25.10 4.70
CA GLY A 459 7.45 24.10 5.07
C GLY A 459 6.04 24.37 4.53
N TRP A 460 5.05 23.61 5.03
CA TRP A 460 3.63 23.76 4.69
C TRP A 460 2.96 24.87 5.52
N GLY A 461 2.18 25.71 4.85
CA GLY A 461 1.34 26.75 5.45
C GLY A 461 0.01 26.22 5.97
N MET A 462 -0.76 27.12 6.56
CA MET A 462 -2.11 26.81 7.03
C MET A 462 -3.04 26.51 5.85
N TRP A 463 -4.06 25.69 6.14
CA TRP A 463 -5.20 25.53 5.24
C TRP A 463 -5.98 26.84 5.14
N SER A 464 -6.43 27.13 3.94
CA SER A 464 -7.41 28.17 3.65
C SER A 464 -8.76 27.94 4.32
N ASP A 465 -9.64 28.93 4.21
CA ASP A 465 -11.07 28.73 4.38
C ASP A 465 -11.59 27.62 3.47
N SER A 466 -12.57 26.87 3.97
CA SER A 466 -13.19 25.80 3.20
C SER A 466 -14.27 26.34 2.27
N THR A 467 -14.28 25.88 1.02
CA THR A 467 -15.39 26.08 0.09
C THR A 467 -16.12 24.77 -0.14
N THR A 468 -17.41 24.80 -0.45
CA THR A 468 -18.18 23.59 -0.75
C THR A 468 -18.54 23.56 -2.22
N GLY A 469 -18.53 22.36 -2.81
CA GLY A 469 -19.02 22.15 -4.17
C GLY A 469 -19.76 20.82 -4.30
N ARG A 470 -20.63 20.77 -5.31
CA ARG A 470 -21.34 19.55 -5.69
C ARG A 470 -20.85 19.11 -7.05
N PHE A 471 -20.47 17.84 -7.16
CA PHE A 471 -20.19 17.26 -8.46
C PHE A 471 -21.49 16.68 -8.98
N ASP A 472 -22.15 17.30 -9.96
CA ASP A 472 -23.47 16.85 -10.44
C ASP A 472 -23.43 15.51 -11.19
N GLY A 473 -22.24 15.10 -11.65
CA GLY A 473 -22.06 13.78 -12.26
C GLY A 473 -22.29 13.70 -13.76
N PHE A 474 -22.94 12.62 -14.18
CA PHE A 474 -23.24 12.32 -15.57
C PHE A 474 -24.45 13.15 -16.06
N PRO A 475 -24.42 13.74 -17.27
CA PRO A 475 -23.45 13.48 -18.33
C PRO A 475 -22.10 14.18 -18.11
N VAL A 476 -21.02 13.43 -18.31
CA VAL A 476 -19.65 13.98 -18.35
C VAL A 476 -19.28 14.16 -19.81
N GLN A 477 -18.94 15.37 -20.23
CA GLN A 477 -18.34 15.65 -21.53
C GLN A 477 -16.90 16.09 -21.31
N MET A 478 -15.96 15.70 -22.16
CA MET A 478 -14.53 15.98 -22.07
C MET A 478 -14.04 16.31 -23.46
N GLY A 479 -13.35 17.43 -23.66
CA GLY A 479 -12.57 17.69 -24.88
C GLY A 479 -11.13 17.21 -24.73
N PHE A 480 -10.21 17.80 -25.48
CA PHE A 480 -8.78 17.48 -25.44
C PHE A 480 -8.24 17.42 -24.00
N THR A 481 -7.56 16.33 -23.65
CA THR A 481 -7.02 16.14 -22.28
C THR A 481 -5.50 16.32 -22.19
N GLY A 482 -4.73 15.99 -23.22
CA GLY A 482 -3.25 16.02 -23.20
C GLY A 482 -2.58 15.05 -22.22
N GLU A 483 -3.36 14.43 -21.32
CA GLU A 483 -2.97 13.40 -20.37
C GLU A 483 -4.12 12.38 -20.19
N LYS A 484 -3.86 11.32 -19.42
CA LYS A 484 -4.88 10.33 -19.04
C LYS A 484 -5.66 10.82 -17.83
N VAL A 485 -6.99 10.72 -17.88
CA VAL A 485 -7.90 11.18 -16.84
C VAL A 485 -8.74 10.01 -16.34
N SER A 486 -8.84 9.82 -15.01
CA SER A 486 -9.66 8.80 -14.37
C SER A 486 -11.00 9.39 -13.91
N ILE A 487 -12.10 8.68 -14.14
CA ILE A 487 -13.46 9.04 -13.70
C ILE A 487 -14.10 7.84 -12.99
N LYS A 488 -14.77 8.08 -11.86
CA LYS A 488 -15.49 7.03 -11.13
C LYS A 488 -16.96 6.94 -11.53
N VAL A 489 -17.43 5.71 -11.74
CA VAL A 489 -18.85 5.40 -11.94
C VAL A 489 -19.58 5.47 -10.59
N PRO A 490 -20.69 6.21 -10.46
CA PRO A 490 -21.34 6.45 -9.17
C PRO A 490 -22.25 5.33 -8.74
N VAL A 491 -22.94 4.70 -9.71
CA VAL A 491 -23.95 3.67 -9.46
C VAL A 491 -23.92 2.64 -10.58
N ASN A 492 -24.33 1.42 -10.27
CA ASN A 492 -24.54 0.37 -11.26
C ASN A 492 -25.54 0.86 -12.32
N GLY A 493 -25.25 0.62 -13.59
CA GLY A 493 -26.18 0.96 -14.66
C GLY A 493 -25.61 0.89 -16.06
N GLU A 494 -26.44 1.27 -17.03
CA GLU A 494 -26.06 1.38 -18.43
C GLU A 494 -25.61 2.81 -18.74
N TYR A 495 -24.39 2.92 -19.26
CA TYR A 495 -23.76 4.17 -19.64
C TYR A 495 -23.44 4.17 -21.13
N ARG A 496 -23.92 5.17 -21.84
CA ARG A 496 -23.54 5.48 -23.20
C ARG A 496 -22.23 6.28 -23.17
N ILE A 497 -21.21 5.75 -23.82
CA ILE A 497 -19.93 6.42 -24.03
C ILE A 497 -19.83 6.76 -25.51
N THR A 498 -19.60 8.02 -25.82
CA THR A 498 -19.35 8.54 -27.15
C THR A 498 -17.94 9.12 -27.19
N ALA A 499 -17.04 8.52 -27.96
CA ALA A 499 -15.67 8.99 -28.15
C ALA A 499 -15.47 9.46 -29.58
N ALA A 500 -14.76 10.57 -29.75
CA ALA A 500 -14.35 11.08 -31.05
C ALA A 500 -12.84 11.23 -31.10
N GLY A 501 -12.19 10.69 -32.14
CA GLY A 501 -10.79 10.92 -32.43
C GLY A 501 -10.58 12.31 -33.03
N ALA A 502 -9.34 12.80 -33.02
CA ALA A 502 -9.05 14.15 -33.49
C ALA A 502 -8.88 14.24 -35.02
N LYS A 503 -9.15 15.43 -35.56
CA LYS A 503 -8.81 15.78 -36.94
C LYS A 503 -7.30 15.95 -37.09
N ALA A 504 -6.77 15.68 -38.27
CA ALA A 504 -5.47 16.22 -38.65
C ALA A 504 -5.59 17.70 -39.09
N ALA A 505 -4.58 18.52 -38.79
CA ALA A 505 -4.48 19.87 -39.33
C ALA A 505 -4.57 19.86 -40.85
N ASN A 506 -5.18 20.92 -41.39
CA ASN A 506 -5.06 21.19 -42.82
C ASN A 506 -3.63 21.62 -43.10
N GLY A 507 -3.07 21.12 -44.19
CA GLY A 507 -1.83 21.66 -44.73
C GLY A 507 -2.06 23.01 -45.41
N GLY A 508 -1.04 23.48 -46.13
CA GLY A 508 -1.11 24.77 -46.84
C GLY A 508 -2.21 24.83 -47.91
N LYS A 509 -2.58 23.68 -48.49
CA LYS A 509 -3.53 23.58 -49.63
C LYS A 509 -4.56 22.46 -49.51
N PHE A 510 -4.25 21.39 -48.77
CA PHE A 510 -5.08 20.19 -48.65
C PHE A 510 -5.63 20.03 -47.23
N LYS A 511 -6.72 19.27 -47.13
CA LYS A 511 -7.44 19.08 -45.87
C LYS A 511 -6.96 17.81 -45.17
N GLY A 512 -6.65 17.95 -43.88
CA GLY A 512 -6.38 16.79 -43.04
C GLY A 512 -7.63 15.94 -42.86
N GLY A 513 -7.45 14.64 -42.67
CA GLY A 513 -8.52 13.70 -42.39
C GLY A 513 -9.27 14.03 -41.10
N ARG A 514 -10.55 13.67 -41.05
CA ARG A 514 -11.44 13.84 -39.89
C ARG A 514 -11.35 12.64 -38.97
N GLY A 515 -11.52 12.86 -37.68
CA GLY A 515 -11.55 11.78 -36.71
C GLY A 515 -12.85 10.97 -36.74
N ALA A 516 -12.78 9.73 -36.26
CA ALA A 516 -13.95 8.86 -36.08
C ALA A 516 -14.76 9.30 -34.86
N ILE A 517 -16.05 9.00 -34.86
CA ILE A 517 -16.99 9.19 -33.75
C ILE A 517 -17.68 7.86 -33.50
N ILE A 518 -17.47 7.30 -32.31
CA ILE A 518 -18.01 6.00 -31.90
C ILE A 518 -18.84 6.20 -30.65
N SER A 519 -20.09 5.74 -30.67
CA SER A 519 -20.99 5.73 -29.52
C SER A 519 -21.44 4.31 -29.22
N ALA A 520 -21.38 3.88 -27.97
CA ALA A 520 -21.90 2.58 -27.56
C ALA A 520 -22.31 2.58 -26.09
N VAL A 521 -23.17 1.63 -25.71
CA VAL A 521 -23.69 1.46 -24.36
C VAL A 521 -23.02 0.29 -23.66
N PHE A 522 -22.54 0.52 -22.44
CA PHE A 522 -21.87 -0.44 -21.58
C PHE A 522 -22.59 -0.57 -20.24
N LYS A 523 -22.63 -1.78 -19.69
CA LYS A 523 -23.02 -2.01 -18.30
C LYS A 523 -21.79 -1.79 -17.42
N LEU A 524 -21.86 -0.82 -16.53
CA LEU A 524 -20.79 -0.46 -15.61
C LEU A 524 -21.27 -0.58 -14.16
N GLU A 525 -20.36 -0.97 -13.28
CA GLU A 525 -20.61 -1.12 -11.86
C GLU A 525 -20.19 0.14 -11.08
N ALA A 526 -20.81 0.36 -9.93
CA ALA A 526 -20.48 1.44 -9.02
C ALA A 526 -19.01 1.31 -8.61
N TYR A 527 -18.32 2.44 -8.59
CA TYR A 527 -16.89 2.58 -8.35
C TYR A 527 -15.97 2.02 -9.45
N ASP A 528 -16.51 1.61 -10.59
CA ASP A 528 -15.68 1.40 -11.78
C ASP A 528 -14.90 2.67 -12.13
N ARG A 529 -13.60 2.52 -12.40
CA ARG A 529 -12.76 3.61 -12.89
C ARG A 529 -12.68 3.56 -14.40
N ILE A 530 -13.20 4.59 -15.05
CA ILE A 530 -13.07 4.81 -16.49
C ILE A 530 -11.86 5.71 -16.71
N GLU A 531 -10.85 5.20 -17.41
CA GLU A 531 -9.69 5.96 -17.84
C GLU A 531 -9.92 6.49 -19.25
N VAL A 532 -9.70 7.79 -19.44
CA VAL A 532 -9.98 8.50 -20.68
C VAL A 532 -8.74 9.27 -21.11
N ALA A 533 -8.35 9.12 -22.37
CA ALA A 533 -7.35 9.97 -23.02
C ALA A 533 -7.94 10.49 -24.33
N VAL A 534 -8.08 11.81 -24.45
CA VAL A 534 -8.74 12.42 -25.61
C VAL A 534 -7.70 12.92 -26.60
N GLY A 535 -7.84 12.47 -27.84
CA GLY A 535 -6.92 12.79 -28.92
C GLY A 535 -6.89 14.29 -29.22
N GLY A 536 -5.70 14.81 -29.50
CA GLY A 536 -5.47 16.20 -29.92
C GLY A 536 -5.36 16.31 -31.43
N MET A 537 -5.81 17.45 -31.95
CA MET A 537 -5.61 17.82 -33.35
C MET A 537 -4.12 18.00 -33.62
N SER A 538 -3.66 17.55 -34.78
CA SER A 538 -2.28 17.76 -35.20
C SER A 538 -2.03 19.21 -35.62
N GLN A 539 -0.77 19.55 -35.89
CA GLN A 539 -0.36 20.88 -36.31
C GLN A 539 0.21 20.87 -37.73
N MET A 540 0.19 22.04 -38.37
CA MET A 540 0.88 22.27 -39.63
C MET A 540 2.33 22.66 -39.35
N GLY A 541 3.27 21.96 -39.99
CA GLY A 541 4.69 22.28 -39.99
C GLY A 541 5.07 23.43 -40.92
N THR A 542 6.36 23.75 -40.98
CA THR A 542 6.91 24.93 -41.66
C THR A 542 6.79 24.90 -43.19
N GLU A 543 6.69 23.72 -43.80
CA GLU A 543 6.54 23.54 -45.26
C GLU A 543 5.09 23.25 -45.68
N GLY A 544 4.12 23.57 -44.82
CA GLY A 544 2.70 23.38 -45.11
C GLY A 544 2.21 21.93 -45.01
N HIS A 545 3.03 21.02 -44.47
CA HIS A 545 2.65 19.64 -44.18
C HIS A 545 1.96 19.55 -42.83
N SER A 546 1.14 18.54 -42.59
CA SER A 546 0.51 18.31 -41.29
C SER A 546 0.74 16.91 -40.75
N GLY A 547 0.83 16.81 -39.42
CA GLY A 547 0.89 15.51 -38.76
C GLY A 547 -0.47 14.81 -38.77
N GLY A 548 -0.51 13.55 -38.33
CA GLY A 548 -1.76 12.83 -38.12
C GLY A 548 -2.46 13.26 -36.84
N GLY A 549 -3.79 13.35 -36.84
CA GLY A 549 -4.59 13.56 -35.64
C GLY A 549 -4.52 12.37 -34.70
N GLY A 550 -4.62 12.61 -33.40
CA GLY A 550 -4.53 11.53 -32.41
C GLY A 550 -5.85 10.81 -32.15
N GLY A 551 -5.74 9.55 -31.71
CA GLY A 551 -6.87 8.73 -31.29
C GLY A 551 -7.38 9.09 -29.89
N THR A 552 -8.65 8.79 -29.63
CA THR A 552 -9.29 8.94 -28.31
C THR A 552 -9.57 7.57 -27.71
N PHE A 553 -9.16 7.35 -26.47
CA PHE A 553 -9.16 6.06 -25.78
C PHE A 553 -10.02 6.11 -24.51
N VAL A 554 -10.86 5.08 -24.33
CA VAL A 554 -11.70 4.90 -23.14
C VAL A 554 -11.58 3.46 -22.63
N LEU A 555 -11.12 3.28 -21.38
CA LEU A 555 -10.81 1.98 -20.78
C LEU A 555 -11.38 1.85 -19.35
N LEU A 556 -11.48 0.62 -18.85
CA LEU A 556 -11.70 0.32 -17.43
C LEU A 556 -10.36 0.07 -16.71
N SER A 557 -10.08 0.85 -15.66
CA SER A 557 -8.78 0.88 -14.95
C SER A 557 -8.70 -0.05 -13.73
N ASN A 558 -9.79 -0.75 -13.38
CA ASN A 558 -9.90 -1.55 -12.14
C ASN A 558 -9.00 -2.80 -12.07
N LEU A 559 -8.17 -3.07 -13.08
CA LEU A 559 -7.39 -4.30 -13.20
C LEU A 559 -5.87 -4.08 -13.33
N GLY A 560 -5.36 -2.85 -13.17
CA GLY A 560 -3.93 -2.59 -13.05
C GLY A 560 -3.05 -2.93 -14.26
N GLU A 561 -3.64 -3.34 -15.39
CA GLU A 561 -2.93 -3.76 -16.61
C GLU A 561 -3.56 -3.16 -17.88
N CYS A 562 -2.73 -2.69 -18.81
CA CYS A 562 -3.15 -2.24 -20.15
C CYS A 562 -3.46 -3.46 -21.06
N LYS A 563 -4.50 -4.22 -20.73
CA LYS A 563 -4.97 -5.36 -21.53
C LYS A 563 -6.09 -4.95 -22.50
N LEU A 564 -6.14 -5.61 -23.65
CA LEU A 564 -7.18 -5.40 -24.66
C LEU A 564 -8.60 -5.60 -24.09
N ASP A 565 -8.74 -6.49 -23.09
CA ASP A 565 -10.02 -6.76 -22.41
C ASP A 565 -10.58 -5.56 -21.64
N ASN A 566 -9.73 -4.61 -21.27
CA ASN A 566 -10.11 -3.40 -20.53
C ASN A 566 -10.55 -2.25 -21.45
N LEU A 567 -10.33 -2.40 -22.77
CA LEU A 567 -10.64 -1.38 -23.75
C LEU A 567 -12.16 -1.33 -24.00
N LEU A 568 -12.78 -0.16 -23.82
CA LEU A 568 -14.20 0.04 -24.10
C LEU A 568 -14.39 0.59 -25.52
N ILE A 569 -13.78 1.74 -25.82
CA ILE A 569 -13.84 2.42 -27.11
C ILE A 569 -12.47 3.02 -27.44
N VAL A 570 -12.07 2.91 -28.71
CA VAL A 570 -11.03 3.76 -29.30
C VAL A 570 -11.57 4.37 -30.57
N ALA A 571 -11.58 5.70 -30.66
CA ALA A 571 -11.93 6.42 -31.88
C ALA A 571 -10.66 6.89 -32.59
N GLY A 572 -10.43 6.42 -33.81
CA GLY A 572 -9.24 6.77 -34.60
C GLY A 572 -9.18 8.25 -34.98
N GLY A 573 -7.97 8.79 -35.08
CA GLY A 573 -7.68 10.13 -35.58
C GLY A 573 -7.48 10.15 -37.10
N GLY A 574 -7.65 11.33 -37.71
CA GLY A 574 -7.47 11.50 -39.15
C GLY A 574 -6.00 11.57 -39.58
N GLY A 575 -5.71 11.26 -40.85
CA GLY A 575 -4.37 11.38 -41.43
C GLY A 575 -4.02 12.80 -41.89
N GLY A 576 -2.74 13.17 -41.82
CA GLY A 576 -2.21 14.47 -42.23
C GLY A 576 -2.08 14.63 -43.74
N THR A 577 -1.59 15.78 -44.18
CA THR A 577 -1.39 16.09 -45.61
C THR A 577 0.02 16.60 -45.87
N ARG A 578 0.43 16.54 -47.12
CA ARG A 578 1.55 17.31 -47.64
C ARG A 578 1.03 18.71 -48.06
N GLY A 579 1.95 19.63 -48.31
CA GLY A 579 1.69 21.07 -48.46
C GLY A 579 2.11 21.67 -49.82
N TYR A 580 2.31 20.83 -50.85
CA TYR A 580 2.87 21.24 -52.14
C TYR A 580 1.80 21.26 -53.27
N ASP A 581 2.09 21.93 -54.39
CA ASP A 581 1.14 22.09 -55.53
C ASP A 581 1.11 20.89 -56.50
N ASP A 582 2.01 19.93 -56.36
CA ASP A 582 2.19 18.84 -57.31
C ASP A 582 1.68 17.49 -56.77
N GLN A 583 0.54 17.03 -57.30
CA GLN A 583 -0.01 15.68 -57.04
C GLN A 583 -0.27 15.38 -55.56
N ASP A 584 -0.66 16.40 -54.81
CA ASP A 584 -0.87 16.31 -53.38
C ASP A 584 -2.33 15.93 -53.05
N GLU A 585 -2.57 15.32 -51.89
CA GLU A 585 -3.83 14.64 -51.59
C GLU A 585 -4.32 14.95 -50.17
N ASP A 586 -5.64 15.03 -50.02
CA ASP A 586 -6.27 15.12 -48.71
C ASP A 586 -5.89 13.90 -47.84
N GLY A 587 -5.72 14.15 -46.55
CA GLY A 587 -5.47 13.09 -45.58
C GLY A 587 -6.72 12.23 -45.41
N TYR A 588 -6.56 10.94 -45.20
CA TYR A 588 -7.70 10.06 -45.02
C TYR A 588 -8.40 10.30 -43.67
N ASP A 589 -9.73 10.31 -43.70
CA ASP A 589 -10.53 10.20 -42.49
C ASP A 589 -10.15 8.93 -41.70
N ALA A 590 -10.37 8.95 -40.39
CA ALA A 590 -10.14 7.79 -39.54
C ALA A 590 -10.95 6.57 -40.01
N SER A 591 -10.36 5.39 -39.83
CA SER A 591 -11.03 4.12 -40.10
C SER A 591 -12.07 3.82 -39.01
N LEU A 592 -13.23 3.31 -39.39
CA LEU A 592 -14.26 2.79 -38.47
C LEU A 592 -14.02 1.33 -38.07
N GLU A 593 -13.06 0.68 -38.74
CA GLU A 593 -12.60 -0.67 -38.47
C GLU A 593 -11.33 -0.66 -37.61
N THR A 594 -10.95 -1.81 -37.08
CA THR A 594 -9.76 -1.95 -36.22
C THR A 594 -8.45 -1.65 -36.94
N SER A 595 -8.40 -1.87 -38.25
CA SER A 595 -7.22 -1.56 -39.07
C SER A 595 -7.12 -0.06 -39.36
N GLY A 596 -5.89 0.45 -39.35
CA GLY A 596 -5.57 1.76 -39.92
C GLY A 596 -5.70 1.73 -41.44
N ILE A 597 -5.76 2.93 -42.04
CA ILE A 597 -5.77 3.11 -43.50
C ILE A 597 -4.33 3.32 -43.97
N ASP A 598 -4.02 2.83 -45.16
CA ASP A 598 -2.76 3.09 -45.85
C ASP A 598 -2.64 4.59 -46.21
N GLY A 599 -1.41 5.09 -46.29
CA GLY A 599 -1.15 6.42 -46.82
C GLY A 599 -1.41 6.51 -48.33
N ARG A 600 -1.25 7.71 -48.90
CA ARG A 600 -1.38 7.98 -50.35
C ARG A 600 -0.07 8.37 -51.00
N GLY A 601 -0.04 8.28 -52.33
CA GLY A 601 1.11 8.59 -53.19
C GLY A 601 1.83 7.33 -53.66
N ASN A 602 2.79 7.50 -54.58
CA ASN A 602 3.52 6.37 -55.18
C ASN A 602 4.33 5.57 -54.15
N GLU A 603 4.71 6.21 -53.04
CA GLU A 603 5.35 5.57 -51.91
C GLU A 603 4.63 5.99 -50.62
N HIS A 604 3.92 5.02 -50.05
CA HIS A 604 3.11 5.20 -48.85
C HIS A 604 3.39 4.08 -47.85
N GLY A 605 3.21 4.40 -46.56
CA GLY A 605 3.16 3.42 -45.50
C GLY A 605 1.82 2.68 -45.47
N GLU A 606 1.84 1.47 -44.93
CA GLU A 606 0.66 0.64 -44.68
C GLU A 606 0.04 1.00 -43.33
N GLY A 607 -1.29 0.92 -43.26
CA GLY A 607 -2.04 1.01 -42.02
C GLY A 607 -1.78 -0.20 -41.13
N GLY A 608 -1.59 0.04 -39.84
CA GLY A 608 -1.42 -1.00 -38.84
C GLY A 608 -2.66 -1.86 -38.68
N LYS A 609 -2.46 -3.10 -38.21
CA LYS A 609 -3.53 -4.06 -37.91
C LYS A 609 -3.37 -4.58 -36.48
N GLU A 610 -4.46 -5.04 -35.88
CA GLU A 610 -4.45 -5.70 -34.55
C GLU A 610 -3.74 -4.89 -33.45
N GLY A 611 -3.91 -3.57 -33.43
CA GLY A 611 -3.31 -2.72 -32.40
C GLY A 611 -1.93 -2.16 -32.74
N LEU A 612 -1.35 -2.56 -33.88
CA LEU A 612 0.00 -2.19 -34.31
C LEU A 612 0.05 -0.78 -34.94
N PRO A 613 1.22 -0.13 -34.94
CA PRO A 613 1.42 1.15 -35.62
C PRO A 613 1.34 0.99 -37.15
N GLY A 614 1.04 2.09 -37.84
CA GLY A 614 1.23 2.17 -39.28
C GLY A 614 2.70 2.32 -39.63
N THR A 615 3.08 1.95 -40.84
CA THR A 615 4.46 2.11 -41.31
C THR A 615 4.72 3.51 -41.86
N ASP A 616 5.99 3.89 -41.88
CA ASP A 616 6.44 5.13 -42.49
C ASP A 616 6.46 4.98 -44.02
N ALA A 617 6.30 6.10 -44.74
CA ALA A 617 6.62 6.17 -46.15
C ALA A 617 8.13 6.39 -46.32
N ASP A 618 8.86 5.33 -46.69
CA ASP A 618 10.32 5.32 -46.85
C ASP A 618 10.73 4.82 -48.26
N TYR A 619 11.67 5.54 -48.89
CA TYR A 619 12.29 5.15 -50.16
C TYR A 619 13.44 4.17 -49.93
N SER A 620 13.50 3.06 -50.67
CA SER A 620 14.56 2.05 -50.52
C SER A 620 15.98 2.57 -50.83
N TRP A 621 16.11 3.69 -51.57
CA TRP A 621 17.38 4.28 -51.99
C TRP A 621 17.83 5.47 -51.12
N TYR A 622 17.05 5.90 -50.13
CA TYR A 622 17.35 7.07 -49.29
C TYR A 622 17.40 6.70 -47.81
N GLN A 623 18.55 6.91 -47.16
CA GLN A 623 18.77 6.60 -45.74
C GLN A 623 18.48 7.78 -44.79
N GLY A 624 17.65 8.75 -45.20
CA GLY A 624 17.32 9.93 -44.41
C GLY A 624 16.01 9.82 -43.62
N PRO A 625 15.47 10.95 -43.11
CA PRO A 625 14.19 11.00 -42.40
C PRO A 625 13.01 10.45 -43.24
N CYS A 626 11.94 9.98 -42.57
CA CYS A 626 10.73 9.49 -43.23
C CYS A 626 10.12 10.57 -44.13
N TRP A 627 9.49 10.18 -45.22
CA TRP A 627 8.73 11.12 -46.05
C TRP A 627 7.41 11.51 -45.40
N GLY A 628 6.72 10.55 -44.81
CA GLY A 628 5.59 10.74 -43.91
C GLY A 628 5.63 9.63 -42.87
N CYS A 629 5.44 9.97 -41.60
CA CYS A 629 5.61 9.00 -40.52
C CYS A 629 4.28 8.36 -40.11
N GLY A 630 4.29 7.06 -39.85
CA GLY A 630 3.12 6.30 -39.44
C GLY A 630 2.62 6.68 -38.03
N GLY A 631 1.31 6.56 -37.84
CA GLY A 631 0.68 6.73 -36.53
C GLY A 631 0.98 5.57 -35.59
N ALA A 632 0.91 5.81 -34.28
CA ALA A 632 1.01 4.76 -33.28
C ALA A 632 -0.31 3.99 -33.16
N GLY A 633 -0.20 2.70 -32.85
CA GLY A 633 -1.33 1.87 -32.45
C GLY A 633 -1.48 1.82 -30.93
N PHE A 634 -2.50 1.10 -30.46
CA PHE A 634 -2.77 0.93 -29.05
C PHE A 634 -1.67 0.16 -28.33
N THR A 635 -1.14 -0.90 -28.95
CA THR A 635 -0.20 -1.83 -28.30
C THR A 635 1.27 -1.49 -28.53
N LYS A 636 1.59 -0.77 -29.61
CA LYS A 636 2.97 -0.51 -30.01
C LYS A 636 3.15 0.87 -30.64
N SER A 637 4.20 1.56 -30.20
CA SER A 637 4.62 2.87 -30.71
C SER A 637 5.09 2.76 -32.16
N SER A 638 4.87 3.82 -32.94
CA SER A 638 5.53 3.98 -34.24
C SER A 638 6.94 4.54 -34.05
N LYS A 639 7.65 4.82 -35.14
CA LYS A 639 8.99 5.43 -35.08
C LYS A 639 8.96 6.81 -34.41
N THR A 640 7.86 7.55 -34.55
CA THR A 640 7.76 8.95 -34.09
C THR A 640 6.68 9.19 -33.05
N ALA A 641 5.63 8.36 -32.98
CA ALA A 641 4.51 8.53 -32.07
C ALA A 641 4.45 7.39 -31.05
N LYS A 642 3.92 7.69 -29.86
CA LYS A 642 3.86 6.77 -28.71
C LYS A 642 2.50 6.10 -28.57
N CYS A 643 2.51 4.82 -28.21
CA CYS A 643 1.30 4.05 -27.91
C CYS A 643 0.73 4.37 -26.52
N TYR A 644 -0.36 3.68 -26.16
CA TYR A 644 -1.10 3.93 -24.92
C TYR A 644 -0.24 3.78 -23.66
N SER A 645 0.61 2.76 -23.58
CA SER A 645 1.47 2.52 -22.42
C SER A 645 2.69 3.45 -22.36
N GLU A 646 3.04 4.12 -23.46
CA GLU A 646 4.23 4.99 -23.57
C GLU A 646 3.88 6.49 -23.54
N GLY A 647 2.68 6.85 -23.07
CA GLY A 647 2.31 8.26 -22.83
C GLY A 647 1.52 8.94 -23.95
N LEU A 648 1.19 8.24 -25.04
CA LEU A 648 0.31 8.74 -26.14
C LEU A 648 0.83 10.00 -26.87
N GLU A 649 2.08 10.38 -26.67
CA GLU A 649 2.68 11.52 -27.36
C GLU A 649 2.63 11.35 -28.89
N GLY A 650 2.21 12.39 -29.60
CA GLY A 650 2.28 12.43 -31.06
C GLY A 650 3.72 12.62 -31.54
N GLY A 651 3.99 12.28 -32.80
CA GLY A 651 5.23 12.64 -33.46
C GLY A 651 5.36 14.15 -33.66
N GLN A 652 6.43 14.60 -34.31
CA GLN A 652 6.63 16.03 -34.56
C GLN A 652 5.45 16.65 -35.33
N ASN A 653 4.74 17.60 -34.71
CA ASN A 653 3.47 18.18 -35.20
C ASN A 653 2.28 17.18 -35.31
N GLY A 654 2.43 15.95 -34.81
CA GLY A 654 1.36 14.97 -34.67
C GLY A 654 0.49 15.25 -33.44
N GLY A 655 -0.78 14.83 -33.50
CA GLY A 655 -1.72 14.99 -32.40
C GLY A 655 -1.46 14.01 -31.25
N PHE A 656 -1.61 14.48 -30.01
CA PHE A 656 -1.63 13.59 -28.83
C PHE A 656 -2.71 12.52 -28.98
N GLY A 657 -2.44 11.28 -28.58
CA GLY A 657 -3.21 10.11 -28.98
C GLY A 657 -2.51 9.29 -30.07
N GLY A 658 -1.19 9.44 -30.21
CA GLY A 658 -0.38 8.64 -31.13
C GLY A 658 -0.40 9.08 -32.59
N GLY A 659 -0.73 10.34 -32.89
CA GLY A 659 -0.68 10.87 -34.25
C GLY A 659 0.75 10.91 -34.80
N GLY A 660 0.97 10.39 -36.01
CA GLY A 660 2.27 10.37 -36.68
C GLY A 660 2.78 11.77 -36.98
N GLY A 661 4.11 11.94 -36.93
CA GLY A 661 4.74 13.22 -37.21
C GLY A 661 4.70 13.62 -38.69
N VAL A 662 4.91 14.91 -38.94
CA VAL A 662 5.25 15.43 -40.27
C VAL A 662 6.57 14.81 -40.71
N GLY A 663 6.61 14.22 -41.90
CA GLY A 663 7.86 13.80 -42.52
C GLY A 663 8.43 14.88 -43.43
N LEU A 664 9.53 14.58 -44.13
CA LEU A 664 10.22 15.52 -45.02
C LEU A 664 9.33 16.10 -46.12
N TYR A 665 8.39 15.30 -46.65
CA TYR A 665 7.57 15.68 -47.82
C TYR A 665 6.16 15.06 -47.77
N GLY A 666 5.63 14.78 -46.58
CA GLY A 666 4.48 13.89 -46.41
C GLY A 666 3.74 14.09 -45.09
N GLY A 667 2.44 13.83 -45.14
CA GLY A 667 1.54 13.85 -44.00
C GLY A 667 1.74 12.65 -43.06
N GLY A 668 1.55 12.90 -41.77
CA GLY A 668 1.63 11.85 -40.74
C GLY A 668 0.37 10.98 -40.70
N GLY A 669 0.51 9.70 -40.37
CA GLY A 669 -0.62 8.79 -40.17
C GLY A 669 -1.40 9.07 -38.88
N GLY A 670 -2.72 8.88 -38.88
CA GLY A 670 -3.57 9.08 -37.70
C GLY A 670 -3.30 8.06 -36.59
N GLY A 671 -3.38 8.50 -35.33
CA GLY A 671 -3.29 7.60 -34.17
C GLY A 671 -4.63 6.91 -33.89
N GLY A 672 -4.63 5.75 -33.23
CA GLY A 672 -5.87 5.04 -32.95
C GLY A 672 -5.67 3.66 -32.33
N PHE A 673 -6.66 2.80 -32.52
CA PHE A 673 -6.54 1.39 -32.14
C PHE A 673 -5.37 0.76 -32.88
N SER A 674 -5.32 0.93 -34.20
CA SER A 674 -4.12 0.72 -35.00
C SER A 674 -3.71 2.05 -35.65
N GLY A 675 -2.43 2.24 -35.91
CA GLY A 675 -1.95 3.47 -36.53
C GLY A 675 -2.22 3.54 -38.04
N GLY A 676 -2.44 4.73 -38.58
CA GLY A 676 -2.50 4.96 -40.03
C GLY A 676 -1.11 5.01 -40.66
N GLY A 677 -1.00 4.67 -41.95
CA GLY A 677 0.26 4.75 -42.70
C GLY A 677 0.68 6.20 -43.00
N GLY A 678 1.98 6.46 -43.08
CA GLY A 678 2.49 7.75 -43.57
C GLY A 678 2.39 7.87 -45.09
N GLY A 679 2.44 9.06 -45.67
CA GLY A 679 2.40 9.23 -47.12
C GLY A 679 2.28 10.68 -47.56
N ARG A 680 2.02 10.92 -48.85
CA ARG A 680 1.67 12.28 -49.33
C ARG A 680 0.40 12.77 -48.63
N GLY A 681 -0.65 11.94 -48.67
CA GLY A 681 -1.76 11.98 -47.71
C GLY A 681 -1.56 10.89 -46.67
N GLY A 682 -1.58 11.24 -45.39
CA GLY A 682 -1.52 10.27 -44.30
C GLY A 682 -2.79 9.42 -44.24
N GLY A 683 -2.64 8.16 -43.86
CA GLY A 683 -3.75 7.26 -43.58
C GLY A 683 -4.42 7.57 -42.24
N GLY A 684 -5.73 7.34 -42.14
CA GLY A 684 -6.47 7.48 -40.88
C GLY A 684 -6.20 6.33 -39.90
N GLY A 685 -6.25 6.62 -38.60
CA GLY A 685 -6.09 5.62 -37.54
C GLY A 685 -7.31 4.69 -37.41
N GLY A 686 -7.08 3.46 -36.95
CA GLY A 686 -8.09 2.45 -36.68
C GLY A 686 -8.95 2.76 -35.46
N SER A 687 -10.16 2.22 -35.46
CA SER A 687 -11.17 2.37 -34.41
C SER A 687 -11.53 1.02 -33.75
N TYR A 688 -11.89 1.04 -32.47
CA TYR A 688 -12.28 -0.15 -31.72
C TYR A 688 -13.51 0.10 -30.84
N VAL A 689 -14.33 -0.93 -30.68
CA VAL A 689 -15.42 -0.98 -29.71
C VAL A 689 -15.49 -2.39 -29.14
N LYS A 690 -15.61 -2.51 -27.81
CA LYS A 690 -15.69 -3.81 -27.15
C LYS A 690 -16.91 -4.60 -27.62
N LYS A 691 -16.74 -5.91 -27.88
CA LYS A 691 -17.80 -6.79 -28.39
C LYS A 691 -19.04 -6.88 -27.50
N THR A 692 -18.90 -6.65 -26.20
CA THR A 692 -20.00 -6.67 -25.22
C THR A 692 -20.86 -5.40 -25.25
N ALA A 693 -20.49 -4.39 -26.04
CA ALA A 693 -21.23 -3.14 -26.12
C ALA A 693 -22.55 -3.33 -26.89
N THR A 694 -23.56 -2.55 -26.51
CA THR A 694 -24.87 -2.52 -27.19
C THR A 694 -25.13 -1.13 -27.78
N GLN A 695 -26.10 -1.02 -28.71
CA GLN A 695 -26.45 0.26 -29.35
C GLN A 695 -25.25 1.01 -29.97
N VAL A 696 -24.41 0.27 -30.69
CA VAL A 696 -23.18 0.79 -31.31
C VAL A 696 -23.51 1.66 -32.51
N SER A 697 -22.93 2.86 -32.58
CA SER A 697 -22.96 3.77 -33.72
C SER A 697 -21.53 4.19 -34.05
N LYS A 698 -21.15 4.11 -35.32
CA LYS A 698 -19.84 4.51 -35.83
C LYS A 698 -20.04 5.44 -37.03
N ARG A 699 -19.35 6.58 -37.04
CA ARG A 699 -19.30 7.49 -38.19
C ARG A 699 -18.01 8.29 -38.20
N VAL A 700 -17.57 8.79 -39.34
CA VAL A 700 -16.51 9.79 -39.42
C VAL A 700 -17.09 11.20 -39.37
N GLY A 701 -16.28 12.20 -39.02
CA GLY A 701 -16.67 13.60 -39.17
C GLY A 701 -16.29 14.54 -38.02
N ASN A 702 -15.42 14.13 -37.09
CA ASN A 702 -14.91 15.07 -36.11
C ASN A 702 -13.83 15.97 -36.73
N GLU A 703 -14.06 17.28 -36.74
CA GLU A 703 -13.19 18.27 -37.41
C GLU A 703 -12.33 19.11 -36.43
N LYS A 704 -12.31 18.75 -35.16
CA LYS A 704 -11.57 19.45 -34.10
C LYS A 704 -10.72 18.44 -33.32
N ASP A 705 -10.24 18.83 -32.15
CA ASP A 705 -9.78 17.89 -31.14
C ASP A 705 -10.85 16.81 -30.87
N GLY A 706 -10.39 15.68 -30.34
CA GLY A 706 -11.28 14.64 -29.87
C GLY A 706 -12.18 15.10 -28.73
N TYR A 707 -13.16 14.27 -28.42
CA TYR A 707 -13.96 14.43 -27.20
C TYR A 707 -14.48 13.08 -26.71
N VAL A 708 -14.85 13.02 -25.44
CA VAL A 708 -15.58 11.90 -24.83
C VAL A 708 -16.82 12.43 -24.12
N ARG A 709 -17.97 11.83 -24.38
CA ARG A 709 -19.23 12.09 -23.67
C ARG A 709 -19.71 10.80 -23.05
N ILE A 710 -19.97 10.80 -21.76
CA ILE A 710 -20.50 9.67 -21.02
C ILE A 710 -21.83 10.09 -20.41
N GLU A 711 -22.89 9.32 -20.62
CA GLU A 711 -24.23 9.60 -20.13
C GLU A 711 -24.96 8.32 -19.72
N ARG A 712 -25.78 8.39 -18.67
CA ARG A 712 -26.57 7.23 -18.21
C ARG A 712 -27.82 7.08 -19.09
N VAL A 713 -28.12 5.85 -19.53
CA VAL A 713 -29.16 5.59 -20.55
C VAL A 713 -30.58 5.57 -19.99
N ASN A 714 -30.78 5.19 -18.72
CA ASN A 714 -32.10 5.15 -18.08
C ASN A 714 -32.09 6.02 -16.81
N SER A 715 -32.46 7.29 -16.93
CA SER A 715 -32.80 8.15 -15.81
C SER A 715 -34.32 8.12 -15.59
N SER A 716 -34.82 7.13 -14.86
CA SER A 716 -35.96 7.45 -13.98
C SER A 716 -35.48 8.51 -12.98
N GLN A 717 -36.35 9.43 -12.60
CA GLN A 717 -36.08 10.59 -11.73
C GLN A 717 -35.69 10.22 -10.28
N ASP A 718 -34.79 9.27 -10.09
CA ASP A 718 -34.18 9.03 -8.80
C ASP A 718 -32.92 9.88 -8.68
N PRO A 719 -32.81 10.77 -7.66
CA PRO A 719 -31.56 11.47 -7.40
C PRO A 719 -30.43 10.44 -7.26
N LEU A 720 -29.22 10.82 -7.66
CA LEU A 720 -28.01 10.02 -7.44
C LEU A 720 -27.86 9.71 -5.94
N ILE A 721 -28.42 8.57 -5.49
CA ILE A 721 -28.24 8.07 -4.13
C ILE A 721 -26.96 7.23 -4.18
N CYS A 722 -25.93 7.65 -3.45
CA CYS A 722 -24.68 6.92 -3.29
C CYS A 722 -25.01 5.58 -2.52
N ILE A 723 -25.18 4.43 -3.22
CA ILE A 723 -25.59 3.13 -2.62
C ILE A 723 -24.38 2.32 -2.14
N SER A 724 -24.50 1.68 -0.98
CA SER A 724 -23.44 0.91 -0.30
C SER A 724 -23.18 -0.49 -0.87
N ARG A 725 -21.93 -0.95 -0.72
CA ARG A 725 -21.42 -2.27 -1.10
C ARG A 725 -21.87 -3.34 -0.08
N LYS A 726 -23.03 -3.97 -0.28
CA LYS A 726 -23.43 -5.14 0.54
C LYS A 726 -24.00 -6.35 -0.20
N GLU A 727 -23.98 -6.38 -1.53
CA GLU A 727 -24.45 -7.54 -2.32
C GLU A 727 -23.33 -8.23 -3.10
N ILE A 728 -22.23 -8.60 -2.43
CA ILE A 728 -21.28 -9.59 -2.98
C ILE A 728 -20.76 -10.44 -1.81
N PHE A 729 -21.60 -11.34 -1.30
CA PHE A 729 -21.21 -12.63 -0.70
C PHE A 729 -22.48 -13.47 -0.51
N ASN A 730 -23.03 -13.93 -1.63
CA ASN A 730 -23.84 -15.16 -1.70
C ASN A 730 -23.93 -15.56 -3.17
N GLY A 731 -23.01 -16.44 -3.58
CA GLY A 731 -22.94 -16.89 -4.96
C GLY A 731 -21.74 -17.76 -5.30
N THR A 732 -21.23 -18.59 -4.38
CA THR A 732 -20.39 -19.73 -4.77
C THR A 732 -21.32 -20.85 -5.25
N GLY A 733 -21.56 -20.90 -6.56
CA GLY A 733 -22.23 -22.01 -7.21
C GLY A 733 -21.24 -23.13 -7.51
N LEU A 734 -21.16 -24.14 -6.63
CA LEU A 734 -20.83 -25.52 -6.97
C LEU A 734 -21.53 -26.44 -5.97
N SER A 735 -22.69 -26.96 -6.34
CA SER A 735 -23.08 -28.36 -6.14
C SER A 735 -24.52 -28.54 -6.60
N GLY A 736 -24.72 -29.55 -7.43
CA GLY A 736 -26.00 -29.85 -8.02
C GLY A 736 -26.93 -30.67 -7.13
N ILE A 737 -28.12 -30.82 -7.71
CA ILE A 737 -29.07 -31.92 -7.62
C ILE A 737 -29.92 -32.06 -6.34
N ILE A 738 -31.24 -32.19 -6.59
CA ILE A 738 -32.31 -32.88 -5.84
C ILE A 738 -33.29 -31.99 -5.05
N THR A 739 -34.32 -31.52 -5.78
CA THR A 739 -35.79 -31.47 -5.55
C THR A 739 -36.44 -31.16 -4.19
N PRO A 740 -37.61 -30.47 -4.20
CA PRO A 740 -38.28 -29.93 -3.02
C PRO A 740 -39.16 -30.97 -2.30
N ARG A 741 -39.32 -30.81 -0.98
CA ARG A 741 -40.36 -31.48 -0.19
C ARG A 741 -41.34 -30.45 0.35
N SER A 742 -42.61 -30.79 0.14
CA SER A 742 -43.83 -30.04 0.38
C SER A 742 -44.20 -29.83 1.86
N GLU A 743 -44.99 -28.78 2.05
CA GLU A 743 -46.01 -28.51 3.09
C GLU A 743 -46.29 -29.58 4.16
N SER A 744 -46.42 -29.15 5.43
CA SER A 744 -47.66 -29.19 6.22
C SER A 744 -47.43 -29.05 7.74
N SER A 745 -48.49 -28.63 8.44
CA SER A 745 -48.71 -28.54 9.91
C SER A 745 -48.17 -27.28 10.61
N SER A 746 -48.97 -26.31 11.10
CA SER A 746 -50.15 -26.25 11.99
C SER A 746 -49.81 -26.19 13.50
N GLY A 747 -50.32 -25.15 14.18
CA GLY A 747 -50.46 -25.07 15.65
C GLY A 747 -49.78 -23.84 16.26
N SER A 748 -50.43 -22.68 16.37
CA SER A 748 -51.28 -22.25 17.50
C SER A 748 -50.57 -22.21 18.87
N SER A 749 -50.33 -21.02 19.41
CA SER A 749 -51.03 -20.48 20.60
C SER A 749 -50.20 -19.41 21.31
N SER A 750 -50.92 -18.45 21.85
CA SER A 750 -50.50 -17.10 22.24
C SER A 750 -50.02 -17.02 23.72
N PRO A 751 -50.08 -15.88 24.44
CA PRO A 751 -48.89 -15.25 25.02
C PRO A 751 -48.96 -15.10 26.56
N THR A 752 -47.87 -14.76 27.22
CA THR A 752 -47.96 -14.18 28.58
C THR A 752 -46.91 -13.12 28.85
N ASN A 753 -47.44 -11.92 29.14
CA ASN A 753 -46.83 -10.79 29.82
C ASN A 753 -46.10 -11.16 31.12
N ASN A 754 -45.03 -10.42 31.40
CA ASN A 754 -44.80 -9.69 32.67
C ASN A 754 -43.55 -8.80 32.47
N ARG A 755 -43.65 -7.45 32.45
CA ARG A 755 -43.62 -6.54 33.64
C ARG A 755 -42.65 -7.08 34.70
N SER A 756 -41.57 -6.42 35.12
CA SER A 756 -41.29 -4.99 35.28
C SER A 756 -39.81 -4.84 35.77
N PRO A 757 -39.29 -3.61 35.95
CA PRO A 757 -37.87 -3.25 35.91
C PRO A 757 -37.22 -3.16 37.30
N GLN A 758 -35.89 -3.03 37.38
CA GLN A 758 -35.24 -2.34 38.51
C GLN A 758 -33.78 -1.94 38.23
N ASN A 759 -33.52 -0.65 38.50
CA ASN A 759 -32.33 0.01 39.07
C ASN A 759 -30.96 -0.21 38.39
N THR A 760 -30.23 0.78 37.85
CA THR A 760 -29.86 2.15 38.31
C THR A 760 -28.78 2.17 39.42
N GLN A 761 -27.61 2.75 39.06
CA GLN A 761 -26.54 3.36 39.90
C GLN A 761 -25.58 2.41 40.66
N LEU A 762 -24.30 2.70 40.95
CA LEU A 762 -23.33 3.79 40.70
C LEU A 762 -21.96 3.27 41.20
N ILE A 763 -20.89 3.60 40.45
CA ILE A 763 -19.51 3.99 40.87
C ILE A 763 -18.82 3.27 42.05
N GLN A 764 -17.69 2.62 41.74
CA GLN A 764 -16.36 2.98 42.25
C GLN A 764 -15.27 2.58 41.27
#